data_AF-A0A853G488-F1
#
_entry.id   AF-A0A853G488-F1
#
_cell.length_a   1.000
_cell.length_b   1.000
_cell.length_c   1.000
_cell.angle_alpha   90.00
_cell.angle_beta   90.00
_cell.angle_gamma   90.00
#
_symmetry.space_group_name_H-M   'P 1'
#
loop_
_entity.id
_entity.type
_entity.pdbx_description
1 polymer ?
#
loop_
_entity_poly.entity_id
_entity_poly.type
_entity_poly.pdbx_seq_one_letter_code
_entity_poly.pdbx_strand_id
1 'polypeptide(L)'
;MATELKVFSLKWYLDHNPDVAAAVAQGLVDAFQHFEQYGKAEGRSMGPLFDVDLYLAQNPDVAAAVERGETTAYDHFIQYGAGEDRTPSALFDEAFYLLQNPDVAAAVQAGTMTAVQHFLSYGQSEPRPFNPSIDLGAYLEANPDVAAAVQNGFMSAMEHLMVYGAGEARDLGNGVNLGMFANDGTFQQALSSGNIAGALLRVGEVAPFLPTFQPPAGWTPPPDTPIPVDFVPPAGIQLVIPPSVIVPPGTELPPTFTPPTPTPGGGGGSPSPTFTVTLGGDGTLTFSGTATGDIIMTVDDGGVATFVRGSVTASLKPNMGSIHNIVVEANTVLQAAEDVVSSLSRIDLVNGGKLRVETNFTPLGDGNQKLESANIAQVYVGDMNGPAAVWDSVLVTSNDIADKFKLFWVTGDEEYYRLLSSSDQQAKTIVNDANLELSVIYAAYLKNGGDPIWDVVQTKDGGVPHWDIRQQSLHDNLMGNLNRTVVAGRVADEVLSIPASEGAYMDASSTFGGRPYHDGKLSKTENQEKTVAWDLAHGVERSASDRAVIQNEIYVVREVANGTDVVTKYATVQSAVNAAQANDVIYVGPGMFHEDINVGMNDLHVILSAGSVIDGGFVVRSSADGFHLSGDGSIYGMETNLVAGSKGKGVYIQSGADVTVDGVQFTYDGGDTGQIRGIEVENGSSVVTVDGSTFTGWLTGIYVNGGNELTVSNSFFSAGQVGIGTDGPAKLSVKSSSFETTSEAIGLTQEKMIRNLDISGNTYGETPISIANHGIDTGVDELQGTNVIVVANGQAIQNAVNKLANVLTEGVGQVILGKGNFTGDVALNGNIQLIGQGEDFSKVVGSIKINVPSDAGKVVENVLLSAFTVDPDGAGSFPIIAYSNMDEIYNTDGLSIIGVKIMADGQHGLGLFDVRNAYLQDLIIFWEGDSQPTGKFGIEAIGLQGATLKNISMQGFSTDGTFEMLNIWLHDGYESNGNIQIIGVNNLLDQILYPSPG
;
A
#
# COMPACT_ATOMS: atom_id res chain seq x y z
N MET A 1 -4.45 -8.57 12.27
CA MET A 1 -5.25 -7.53 12.94
C MET A 1 -5.12 -6.27 12.10
N ALA A 2 -6.16 -5.89 11.38
CA ALA A 2 -6.24 -4.55 10.82
C ALA A 2 -6.47 -3.61 12.00
N THR A 3 -5.51 -2.72 12.25
CA THR A 3 -5.70 -1.60 13.18
C THR A 3 -6.94 -0.85 12.71
N GLU A 4 -7.98 -0.75 13.54
CA GLU A 4 -9.23 -0.08 13.18
C GLU A 4 -8.93 1.39 12.86
N LEU A 5 -8.89 1.72 11.56
CA LEU A 5 -8.62 3.08 11.09
C LEU A 5 -9.82 3.95 11.48
N LYS A 6 -9.63 4.85 12.45
CA LYS A 6 -10.70 5.73 12.96
C LYS A 6 -10.97 6.90 12.01
N VAL A 7 -11.58 6.62 10.86
CA VAL A 7 -11.79 7.63 9.82
C VAL A 7 -13.23 8.19 9.75
N PHE A 8 -14.23 7.51 10.35
CA PHE A 8 -15.61 8.01 10.37
C PHE A 8 -15.82 9.09 11.44
N SER A 9 -16.38 10.23 11.04
CA SER A 9 -16.80 11.28 11.98
C SER A 9 -18.30 11.52 11.88
N LEU A 10 -19.06 10.99 12.83
CA LEU A 10 -20.52 11.09 12.88
C LEU A 10 -21.01 12.54 12.77
N LYS A 11 -20.49 13.42 13.63
CA LYS A 11 -20.91 14.82 13.70
C LYS A 11 -20.60 15.55 12.38
N TRP A 12 -19.39 15.36 11.86
CA TRP A 12 -18.97 15.97 10.59
C TRP A 12 -19.81 15.46 9.42
N TYR A 13 -20.04 14.14 9.35
CA TYR A 13 -20.81 13.51 8.29
C TYR A 13 -22.25 14.04 8.25
N LEU A 14 -22.89 14.22 9.41
CA LEU A 14 -24.23 14.81 9.47
C LEU A 14 -24.25 16.29 9.11
N ASP A 15 -23.24 17.05 9.53
CA ASP A 15 -23.14 18.47 9.20
C ASP A 15 -22.96 18.70 7.68
N HIS A 16 -22.29 17.77 6.99
CA HIS A 16 -22.03 17.83 5.54
C HIS A 16 -23.12 17.18 4.69
N ASN A 17 -24.03 16.42 5.30
CA ASN A 17 -25.10 15.72 4.62
C ASN A 17 -26.45 16.08 5.26
N PRO A 18 -27.00 17.28 5.02
CA PRO A 18 -28.22 17.75 5.67
C PRO A 18 -29.45 16.89 5.39
N ASP A 19 -29.48 16.23 4.23
CA ASP A 19 -30.47 15.22 3.86
C ASP A 19 -30.43 14.01 4.81
N VAL A 20 -29.22 13.52 5.11
CA VAL A 20 -28.98 12.44 6.07
C VAL A 20 -29.29 12.89 7.48
N ALA A 21 -28.85 14.08 7.89
CA ALA A 21 -29.17 14.64 9.21
C ALA A 21 -30.68 14.77 9.44
N ALA A 22 -31.45 15.18 8.44
CA ALA A 22 -32.91 15.22 8.52
C ALA A 22 -33.53 13.83 8.66
N ALA A 23 -32.96 12.81 8.01
CA ALA A 23 -33.41 11.41 8.12
C ALA A 23 -33.07 10.81 9.49
N VAL A 24 -31.86 11.05 10.00
CA VAL A 24 -31.43 10.64 11.35
C VAL A 24 -32.28 11.31 12.43
N ALA A 25 -32.56 12.62 12.31
CA ALA A 25 -33.42 13.35 13.25
C ALA A 25 -34.86 12.82 13.30
N GLN A 26 -35.32 12.18 12.22
CA GLN A 26 -36.63 11.51 12.14
C GLN A 26 -36.57 10.03 12.57
N GLY A 27 -35.39 9.53 12.95
CA GLY A 27 -35.18 8.12 13.31
C GLY A 27 -35.32 7.15 12.14
N LEU A 28 -35.14 7.63 10.90
CA LEU A 28 -35.35 6.81 9.69
C LEU A 28 -34.10 5.98 9.31
N VAL A 29 -32.91 6.43 9.70
CA VAL A 29 -31.63 5.78 9.40
C VAL A 29 -30.61 6.16 10.48
N ASP A 30 -29.60 5.31 10.70
CA ASP A 30 -28.39 5.70 11.43
C ASP A 30 -27.36 6.32 10.46
N ALA A 31 -26.56 7.28 10.91
CA ALA A 31 -25.65 8.01 10.03
C ALA A 31 -24.51 7.15 9.48
N PHE A 32 -23.93 6.28 10.32
CA PHE A 32 -22.86 5.37 9.89
C PHE A 32 -23.45 4.29 8.99
N GLN A 33 -24.62 3.76 9.34
CA GLN A 33 -25.35 2.84 8.47
C GLN A 33 -25.68 3.47 7.11
N HIS A 34 -26.09 4.74 7.08
CA HIS A 34 -26.31 5.45 5.83
C HIS A 34 -25.02 5.55 5.01
N PHE A 35 -23.91 5.91 5.65
CA PHE A 35 -22.61 5.98 4.98
C PHE A 35 -22.21 4.63 4.36
N GLU A 36 -22.27 3.55 5.15
CA GLU A 36 -21.92 2.21 4.70
C GLU A 36 -22.83 1.69 3.57
N GLN A 37 -24.14 1.97 3.64
CA GLN A 37 -25.08 1.44 2.66
C GLN A 37 -25.20 2.29 1.39
N TYR A 38 -24.99 3.60 1.50
CA TYR A 38 -25.24 4.55 0.42
C TYR A 38 -24.08 5.52 0.26
N GLY A 39 -23.63 6.16 1.34
CA GLY A 39 -22.67 7.25 1.29
C GLY A 39 -21.35 6.92 0.59
N LYS A 40 -20.75 5.74 0.85
CA LYS A 40 -19.50 5.34 0.22
C LYS A 40 -19.62 5.08 -1.28
N ALA A 41 -20.75 4.54 -1.73
CA ALA A 41 -21.04 4.34 -3.16
C ALA A 41 -21.43 5.67 -3.86
N GLU A 42 -22.02 6.60 -3.12
CA GLU A 42 -22.33 7.96 -3.57
C GLU A 42 -21.11 8.89 -3.62
N GLY A 43 -19.91 8.38 -3.27
CA GLY A 43 -18.68 9.18 -3.23
C GLY A 43 -18.63 10.21 -2.10
N ARG A 44 -19.45 10.05 -1.05
CA ARG A 44 -19.43 10.96 0.10
C ARG A 44 -18.22 10.66 0.98
N SER A 45 -17.52 11.70 1.44
CA SER A 45 -16.47 11.54 2.45
C SER A 45 -17.06 11.14 3.81
N MET A 46 -16.35 10.27 4.52
CA MET A 46 -16.77 9.74 5.82
C MET A 46 -16.39 10.63 7.01
N GLY A 47 -15.48 11.56 6.78
CA GLY A 47 -14.87 12.42 7.78
C GLY A 47 -13.80 13.31 7.17
N PRO A 48 -13.30 14.29 7.93
CA PRO A 48 -12.37 15.31 7.44
C PRO A 48 -10.96 14.78 7.13
N LEU A 49 -10.65 13.55 7.55
CA LEU A 49 -9.35 12.91 7.33
C LEU A 49 -9.33 11.94 6.15
N PHE A 50 -10.43 11.85 5.40
CA PHE A 50 -10.51 11.08 4.16
C PHE A 50 -11.27 11.87 3.09
N ASP A 51 -10.55 12.33 2.08
CA ASP A 51 -11.10 13.09 0.95
C ASP A 51 -11.20 12.16 -0.27
N VAL A 52 -12.43 11.78 -0.63
CA VAL A 52 -12.70 10.85 -1.74
C VAL A 52 -12.19 11.40 -3.08
N ASP A 53 -12.45 12.68 -3.37
CA ASP A 53 -12.09 13.28 -4.65
C ASP A 53 -10.57 13.39 -4.80
N LEU A 54 -9.89 13.82 -3.74
CA LEU A 54 -8.43 13.86 -3.70
C LEU A 54 -7.83 12.46 -3.84
N TYR A 55 -8.37 11.49 -3.09
CA TYR A 55 -7.87 10.13 -3.08
C TYR A 55 -7.99 9.50 -4.47
N LEU A 56 -9.12 9.67 -5.17
CA LEU A 56 -9.28 9.17 -6.54
C LEU A 56 -8.43 9.94 -7.56
N ALA A 57 -8.26 11.25 -7.39
CA ALA A 57 -7.40 12.04 -8.29
C ALA A 57 -5.92 11.64 -8.20
N GLN A 58 -5.45 11.24 -7.01
CA GLN A 58 -4.08 10.79 -6.78
C GLN A 58 -3.86 9.31 -7.12
N ASN A 59 -4.94 8.54 -7.26
CA ASN A 59 -4.89 7.10 -7.47
C ASN A 59 -5.77 6.72 -8.68
N PRO A 60 -5.28 6.95 -9.92
CA PRO A 60 -6.06 6.71 -11.14
C PRO A 60 -6.47 5.25 -11.33
N ASP A 61 -5.68 4.32 -10.82
CA ASP A 61 -5.97 2.89 -10.76
C ASP A 61 -7.24 2.61 -9.92
N VAL A 62 -7.34 3.26 -8.77
CA VAL A 62 -8.51 3.17 -7.88
C VAL A 62 -9.71 3.88 -8.48
N ALA A 63 -9.50 5.05 -9.10
CA ALA A 63 -10.56 5.77 -9.81
C ALA A 63 -11.19 4.91 -10.91
N ALA A 64 -10.38 4.19 -11.69
CA ALA A 64 -10.87 3.27 -12.71
C ALA A 64 -11.65 2.09 -12.09
N ALA A 65 -11.19 1.53 -10.97
CA ALA A 65 -11.90 0.46 -10.25
C ALA A 65 -13.25 0.92 -9.67
N VAL A 66 -13.30 2.15 -9.13
CA VAL A 66 -14.54 2.78 -8.64
C VAL A 66 -15.52 3.05 -9.80
N GLU A 67 -15.04 3.54 -10.95
CA GLU A 67 -15.87 3.74 -12.14
C GLU A 67 -16.47 2.43 -12.67
N ARG A 68 -15.73 1.32 -12.56
CA ARG A 68 -16.22 -0.04 -12.90
C ARG A 68 -17.14 -0.64 -11.83
N GLY A 69 -17.30 0.01 -10.68
CA GLY A 69 -18.13 -0.48 -9.57
C GLY A 69 -17.52 -1.68 -8.83
N GLU A 70 -16.22 -1.89 -8.96
CA GLU A 70 -15.49 -3.01 -8.34
C GLU A 70 -15.19 -2.75 -6.86
N THR A 71 -15.05 -1.48 -6.48
CA THR A 71 -14.80 -1.03 -5.11
C THR A 71 -15.34 0.39 -4.91
N THR A 72 -15.27 0.91 -3.69
CA THR A 72 -15.41 2.35 -3.42
C THR A 72 -14.06 2.93 -3.01
N ALA A 73 -13.89 4.25 -3.14
CA ALA A 73 -12.67 4.92 -2.68
C ALA A 73 -12.34 4.55 -1.22
N TYR A 74 -13.38 4.49 -0.39
CA TYR A 74 -13.29 4.13 1.02
C TYR A 74 -12.87 2.67 1.22
N ASP A 75 -13.57 1.73 0.59
CA ASP A 75 -13.29 0.30 0.77
C ASP A 75 -11.86 -0.02 0.30
N HIS A 76 -11.42 0.57 -0.82
CA HIS A 76 -10.04 0.46 -1.27
C HIS A 76 -9.05 1.04 -0.26
N PHE A 77 -9.31 2.24 0.26
CA PHE A 77 -8.40 2.89 1.20
C PHE A 77 -8.21 2.08 2.49
N ILE A 78 -9.29 1.55 3.06
CA ILE A 78 -9.25 0.75 4.28
C ILE A 78 -8.56 -0.59 4.08
N GLN A 79 -8.83 -1.26 2.96
CA GLN A 79 -8.31 -2.60 2.69
C GLN A 79 -6.85 -2.58 2.22
N TYR A 80 -6.48 -1.58 1.41
CA TYR A 80 -5.19 -1.52 0.73
C TYR A 80 -4.49 -0.18 0.94
N GLY A 81 -5.19 0.93 0.66
CA GLY A 81 -4.56 2.24 0.54
C GLY A 81 -3.74 2.68 1.75
N ALA A 82 -4.23 2.47 2.97
CA ALA A 82 -3.47 2.79 4.17
C ALA A 82 -2.20 1.93 4.33
N GLY A 83 -2.27 0.65 3.96
CA GLY A 83 -1.12 -0.28 3.99
C GLY A 83 -0.12 -0.07 2.85
N GLU A 84 -0.57 0.54 1.75
CA GLU A 84 0.25 0.98 0.62
C GLU A 84 0.80 2.41 0.80
N ASP A 85 0.59 3.01 1.99
CA ASP A 85 1.00 4.38 2.34
C ASP A 85 0.40 5.47 1.41
N ARG A 86 -0.76 5.19 0.81
CA ARG A 86 -1.50 6.18 0.02
C ARG A 86 -2.13 7.22 0.94
N THR A 87 -1.90 8.50 0.65
CA THR A 87 -2.34 9.60 1.52
C THR A 87 -3.87 9.75 1.51
N PRO A 88 -4.55 9.77 2.68
CA PRO A 88 -6.01 9.84 2.75
C PRO A 88 -6.59 11.25 2.67
N SER A 89 -5.81 12.29 3.00
CA SER A 89 -6.24 13.68 2.96
C SER A 89 -5.06 14.62 2.80
N ALA A 90 -5.30 15.80 2.22
CA ALA A 90 -4.27 16.84 2.05
C ALA A 90 -3.79 17.45 3.38
N LEU A 91 -4.47 17.18 4.50
CA LEU A 91 -4.09 17.69 5.83
C LEU A 91 -2.96 16.90 6.48
N PHE A 92 -2.68 15.69 5.99
CA PHE A 92 -1.63 14.83 6.49
C PHE A 92 -0.37 14.97 5.64
N ASP A 93 0.73 15.43 6.23
CA ASP A 93 2.04 15.52 5.60
C ASP A 93 2.92 14.40 6.15
N GLU A 94 3.07 13.33 5.38
CA GLU A 94 3.79 12.12 5.78
C GLU A 94 5.26 12.40 6.11
N ALA A 95 5.96 13.16 5.25
CA ALA A 95 7.37 13.48 5.42
C ALA A 95 7.58 14.32 6.70
N PHE A 96 6.70 15.29 6.95
CA PHE A 96 6.71 16.05 8.19
C PHE A 96 6.39 15.18 9.40
N TYR A 97 5.38 14.31 9.30
CA TYR A 97 4.94 13.45 10.40
C TYR A 97 6.07 12.52 10.86
N LEU A 98 6.79 11.91 9.93
CA LEU A 98 7.95 11.06 10.24
C LEU A 98 9.14 11.86 10.78
N LEU A 99 9.36 13.08 10.28
CA LEU A 99 10.41 13.96 10.78
C LEU A 99 10.18 14.36 12.24
N GLN A 100 8.94 14.67 12.62
CA GLN A 100 8.59 15.12 13.96
C GLN A 100 8.32 13.98 14.95
N ASN A 101 8.09 12.76 14.47
CA ASN A 101 7.76 11.59 15.30
C ASN A 101 8.76 10.44 15.04
N PRO A 102 9.99 10.51 15.60
CA PRO A 102 11.05 9.53 15.34
C PRO A 102 10.70 8.09 15.75
N ASP A 103 9.83 7.92 16.75
CA ASP A 103 9.32 6.62 17.17
C ASP A 103 8.44 5.98 16.08
N VAL A 104 7.65 6.78 15.37
CA VAL A 104 6.85 6.34 14.22
C VAL A 104 7.76 6.02 13.04
N ALA A 105 8.76 6.86 12.75
CA ALA A 105 9.75 6.58 11.72
C ALA A 105 10.49 5.25 11.95
N ALA A 106 10.80 4.91 13.20
CA ALA A 106 11.39 3.62 13.54
C ALA A 106 10.42 2.44 13.31
N ALA A 107 9.13 2.61 13.58
CA ALA A 107 8.11 1.59 13.32
C ALA A 107 7.91 1.34 11.81
N VAL A 108 7.86 2.41 11.02
CA VAL A 108 7.80 2.34 9.54
C VAL A 108 9.03 1.64 8.99
N GLN A 109 10.23 2.01 9.45
CA GLN A 109 11.48 1.36 9.03
C GLN A 109 11.51 -0.14 9.40
N ALA A 110 10.88 -0.53 10.51
CA ALA A 110 10.78 -1.91 10.94
C ALA A 110 9.68 -2.71 10.20
N GLY A 111 8.90 -2.07 9.32
CA GLY A 111 7.82 -2.69 8.56
C GLY A 111 6.62 -3.12 9.43
N THR A 112 6.46 -2.55 10.62
CA THR A 112 5.39 -2.94 11.55
C THR A 112 4.06 -2.21 11.28
N MET A 113 4.12 -1.01 10.67
CA MET A 113 2.98 -0.22 10.19
C MET A 113 3.46 0.92 9.28
N THR A 114 2.58 1.48 8.45
CA THR A 114 2.85 2.70 7.65
C THR A 114 2.64 3.98 8.46
N ALA A 115 3.12 5.11 7.94
CA ALA A 115 2.92 6.43 8.56
C ALA A 115 1.42 6.80 8.61
N VAL A 116 0.70 6.54 7.51
CA VAL A 116 -0.75 6.75 7.41
C VAL A 116 -1.50 5.86 8.40
N GLN A 117 -1.15 4.57 8.51
CA GLN A 117 -1.76 3.66 9.48
C GLN A 117 -1.55 4.13 10.92
N HIS A 118 -0.33 4.56 11.27
CA HIS A 118 -0.04 5.10 12.60
C HIS A 118 -0.87 6.35 12.88
N PHE A 119 -0.90 7.31 11.95
CA PHE A 119 -1.63 8.56 12.13
C PHE A 119 -3.13 8.32 12.35
N LEU A 120 -3.77 7.52 11.50
CA LEU A 120 -5.20 7.24 11.59
C LEU A 120 -5.58 6.38 12.80
N SER A 121 -4.69 5.50 13.25
CA SER A 121 -4.98 4.60 14.38
C SER A 121 -4.67 5.24 15.73
N TYR A 122 -3.61 6.06 15.80
CA TYR A 122 -3.05 6.60 17.04
C TYR A 122 -2.81 8.10 16.94
N GLY A 123 -2.09 8.56 15.91
CA GLY A 123 -1.58 9.93 15.80
C GLY A 123 -2.63 11.03 15.93
N GLN A 124 -3.80 10.87 15.32
CA GLN A 124 -4.89 11.85 15.40
C GLN A 124 -5.52 11.98 16.79
N SER A 125 -5.29 11.01 17.68
CA SER A 125 -5.77 11.02 19.07
C SER A 125 -4.65 11.35 20.06
N GLU A 126 -3.41 11.49 19.58
CA GLU A 126 -2.25 11.80 20.39
C GLU A 126 -1.87 13.28 20.24
N PRO A 127 -1.23 13.89 21.25
CA PRO A 127 -0.80 15.29 21.19
C PRO A 127 0.45 15.44 20.31
N ARG A 128 0.31 15.14 19.01
CA ARG A 128 1.40 15.11 18.04
C ARG A 128 1.22 16.15 16.93
N PRO A 129 2.34 16.67 16.40
CA PRO A 129 2.34 17.43 15.15
C PRO A 129 2.16 16.49 13.96
N PHE A 130 1.26 16.84 13.04
CA PHE A 130 0.96 16.05 11.83
C PHE A 130 1.00 16.85 10.52
N ASN A 131 1.06 18.17 10.61
CA ASN A 131 1.51 19.04 9.54
C ASN A 131 2.18 20.31 10.14
N PRO A 132 2.88 21.11 9.34
CA PRO A 132 3.68 22.23 9.86
C PRO A 132 2.90 23.31 10.63
N SER A 133 1.61 23.46 10.32
CA SER A 133 0.74 24.48 10.89
C SER A 133 -0.12 23.98 12.06
N ILE A 134 -0.21 22.66 12.25
CA ILE A 134 -1.09 22.04 13.24
C ILE A 134 -0.31 21.04 14.10
N ASP A 135 -0.18 21.40 15.37
CA ASP A 135 0.32 20.54 16.43
C ASP A 135 -0.79 20.32 17.46
N LEU A 136 -1.27 19.08 17.58
CA LEU A 136 -2.36 18.76 18.50
C LEU A 136 -1.95 18.95 19.97
N GLY A 137 -0.68 18.80 20.31
CA GLY A 137 -0.16 19.12 21.63
C GLY A 137 -0.18 20.61 21.91
N ALA A 138 0.30 21.43 20.96
CA ALA A 138 0.25 22.89 21.08
C ALA A 138 -1.20 23.42 21.12
N TYR A 139 -2.11 22.80 20.37
CA TYR A 139 -3.53 23.12 20.38
C TYR A 139 -4.16 22.91 21.76
N LEU A 140 -3.87 21.80 22.41
CA LEU A 140 -4.36 21.53 23.76
C LEU A 140 -3.73 22.46 24.79
N GLU A 141 -2.44 22.80 24.66
CA GLU A 141 -1.78 23.76 25.55
C GLU A 141 -2.42 25.16 25.45
N ALA A 142 -2.76 25.59 24.24
CA ALA A 142 -3.37 26.90 23.99
C ALA A 142 -4.85 26.96 24.40
N ASN A 143 -5.55 25.82 24.48
CA ASN A 143 -6.98 25.75 24.83
C ASN A 143 -7.22 24.82 26.04
N PRO A 144 -7.04 25.31 27.27
CA PRO A 144 -7.18 24.50 28.48
C PRO A 144 -8.57 23.88 28.68
N ASP A 145 -9.62 24.51 28.16
CA ASP A 145 -10.98 23.97 28.16
C ASP A 145 -11.12 22.76 27.24
N VAL A 146 -10.48 22.79 26.06
CA VAL A 146 -10.40 21.66 25.14
C VAL A 146 -9.52 20.56 25.72
N ALA A 147 -8.37 20.91 26.32
CA ALA A 147 -7.53 19.94 27.03
C ALA A 147 -8.31 19.23 28.16
N ALA A 148 -9.12 19.96 28.92
CA ALA A 148 -9.99 19.37 29.91
C ALA A 148 -11.06 18.46 29.26
N ALA A 149 -11.65 18.84 28.14
CA ALA A 149 -12.62 18.01 27.43
C ALA A 149 -12.00 16.70 26.92
N VAL A 150 -10.80 16.76 26.36
CA VAL A 150 -10.02 15.60 25.90
C VAL A 150 -9.60 14.70 27.06
N GLN A 151 -9.11 15.27 28.17
CA GLN A 151 -8.75 14.50 29.36
C GLN A 151 -9.95 13.78 29.99
N ASN A 152 -11.14 14.38 29.92
CA ASN A 152 -12.37 13.77 30.39
C ASN A 152 -13.00 12.81 29.37
N GLY A 153 -12.36 12.57 28.23
CA GLY A 153 -12.82 11.61 27.22
C GLY A 153 -14.06 12.04 26.45
N PHE A 154 -14.42 13.33 26.46
CA PHE A 154 -15.61 13.81 25.75
C PHE A 154 -15.43 13.83 24.23
N MET A 155 -14.19 14.04 23.76
CA MET A 155 -13.82 14.03 22.35
C MET A 155 -12.30 14.04 22.19
N SER A 156 -11.77 13.81 20.98
CA SER A 156 -10.34 13.98 20.69
C SER A 156 -9.97 15.44 20.36
N ALA A 157 -8.67 15.77 20.44
CA ALA A 157 -8.16 17.08 20.05
C ALA A 157 -8.44 17.40 18.57
N MET A 158 -8.21 16.41 17.71
CA MET A 158 -8.50 16.47 16.27
C MET A 158 -10.00 16.66 16.03
N GLU A 159 -10.85 15.91 16.72
CA GLU A 159 -12.30 16.03 16.59
C GLU A 159 -12.78 17.43 17.01
N HIS A 160 -12.26 17.97 18.11
CA HIS A 160 -12.60 19.33 18.51
C HIS A 160 -12.16 20.34 17.46
N LEU A 161 -10.92 20.23 16.96
CA LEU A 161 -10.38 21.12 15.94
C LEU A 161 -11.24 21.11 14.67
N MET A 162 -11.62 19.92 14.19
CA MET A 162 -12.36 19.71 12.95
C MET A 162 -13.84 20.06 13.04
N VAL A 163 -14.45 19.94 14.22
CA VAL A 163 -15.90 20.18 14.38
C VAL A 163 -16.18 21.59 14.90
N TYR A 164 -15.37 22.08 15.84
CA TYR A 164 -15.62 23.35 16.55
C TYR A 164 -14.50 24.36 16.36
N GLY A 165 -13.24 23.93 16.39
CA GLY A 165 -12.07 24.79 16.53
C GLY A 165 -12.00 25.91 15.49
N ALA A 166 -12.23 25.60 14.22
CA ALA A 166 -12.21 26.59 13.15
C ALA A 166 -13.38 27.58 13.21
N GLY A 167 -14.59 27.10 13.53
CA GLY A 167 -15.78 27.95 13.70
C GLY A 167 -15.73 28.83 14.95
N GLU A 168 -15.04 28.40 15.99
CA GLU A 168 -14.82 29.13 17.24
C GLU A 168 -13.61 30.06 17.20
N ALA A 169 -12.89 30.12 16.08
CA ALA A 169 -11.66 30.90 15.91
C ALA A 169 -10.60 30.60 16.99
N ARG A 170 -10.43 29.31 17.34
CA ARG A 170 -9.50 28.86 18.39
C ARG A 170 -8.03 29.15 18.06
N ASP A 171 -7.21 29.21 19.10
CA ASP A 171 -5.76 29.28 18.96
C ASP A 171 -5.21 27.89 18.65
N LEU A 172 -4.49 27.69 17.54
CA LEU A 172 -3.88 26.40 17.22
C LEU A 172 -2.64 26.10 18.06
N GLY A 173 -2.16 27.08 18.82
CA GLY A 173 -0.80 27.04 19.34
C GLY A 173 0.20 27.30 18.22
N ASN A 174 1.49 27.14 18.53
CA ASN A 174 2.58 27.34 17.58
C ASN A 174 2.56 28.72 16.86
N GLY A 175 1.96 29.72 17.51
CA GLY A 175 1.86 31.07 16.97
C GLY A 175 0.77 31.29 15.91
N VAL A 176 -0.14 30.33 15.71
CA VAL A 176 -1.25 30.42 14.74
C VAL A 176 -2.58 30.54 15.48
N ASN A 177 -3.21 31.71 15.42
CA ASN A 177 -4.54 31.92 15.98
C ASN A 177 -5.59 32.03 14.87
N LEU A 178 -6.62 31.18 14.87
CA LEU A 178 -7.62 31.17 13.79
C LEU A 178 -8.45 32.45 13.72
N GLY A 179 -8.51 33.24 14.79
CA GLY A 179 -9.08 34.60 14.77
C GLY A 179 -8.35 35.55 13.81
N MET A 180 -7.11 35.25 13.41
CA MET A 180 -6.38 35.99 12.38
C MET A 180 -6.98 35.82 10.98
N PHE A 181 -7.79 34.79 10.75
CA PHE A 181 -8.39 34.50 9.45
C PHE A 181 -9.80 35.11 9.29
N ALA A 182 -10.22 35.97 10.23
CA ALA A 182 -11.55 36.60 10.21
C ALA A 182 -11.84 37.43 8.95
N ASN A 183 -10.79 37.96 8.30
CA ASN A 183 -10.89 38.77 7.09
C ASN A 183 -10.47 38.03 5.81
N ASP A 184 -10.07 36.76 5.90
CA ASP A 184 -9.63 35.97 4.73
C ASP A 184 -10.84 35.38 4.00
N GLY A 185 -11.08 35.85 2.78
CA GLY A 185 -12.25 35.43 2.00
C GLY A 185 -12.29 33.93 1.74
N THR A 186 -11.13 33.33 1.46
CA THR A 186 -10.99 31.89 1.19
C THR A 186 -11.33 31.05 2.43
N PHE A 187 -10.75 31.39 3.58
CA PHE A 187 -11.04 30.73 4.86
C PHE A 187 -12.52 30.91 5.28
N GLN A 188 -13.07 32.12 5.19
CA GLN A 188 -14.47 32.37 5.54
C GLN A 188 -15.44 31.67 4.59
N GLN A 189 -15.13 31.60 3.29
CA GLN A 189 -15.92 30.86 2.32
C GLN A 189 -15.90 29.36 2.66
N ALA A 190 -14.73 28.79 2.91
CA ALA A 190 -14.57 27.39 3.31
C ALA A 190 -15.42 27.07 4.55
N LEU A 191 -15.30 27.88 5.63
CA LEU A 191 -16.14 27.74 6.82
C LEU A 191 -17.64 27.82 6.53
N SER A 192 -18.07 28.80 5.73
CA SER A 192 -19.50 28.99 5.41
C SER A 192 -20.10 27.86 4.57
N SER A 193 -19.24 27.17 3.80
CA SER A 193 -19.60 26.00 3.00
C SER A 193 -19.50 24.67 3.76
N GLY A 194 -19.10 24.71 5.03
CA GLY A 194 -18.84 23.53 5.84
C GLY A 194 -17.47 22.90 5.62
N ASN A 195 -16.71 23.27 4.57
CA ASN A 195 -15.40 22.72 4.24
C ASN A 195 -14.29 23.11 5.25
N ILE A 196 -14.31 22.48 6.43
CA ILE A 196 -13.34 22.74 7.51
C ILE A 196 -11.92 22.31 7.12
N ALA A 197 -11.78 21.21 6.39
CA ALA A 197 -10.48 20.75 5.91
C ALA A 197 -9.84 21.79 4.98
N GLY A 198 -10.60 22.34 4.03
CA GLY A 198 -10.16 23.45 3.17
C GLY A 198 -9.80 24.71 3.95
N ALA A 199 -10.55 25.02 5.03
CA ALA A 199 -10.21 26.14 5.91
C ALA A 199 -8.86 25.92 6.62
N LEU A 200 -8.58 24.70 7.11
CA LEU A 200 -7.31 24.37 7.77
C LEU A 200 -6.14 24.23 6.78
N LEU A 201 -6.39 23.80 5.53
CA LEU A 201 -5.39 23.86 4.46
C LEU A 201 -4.99 25.30 4.16
N ARG A 202 -5.97 26.21 4.08
CA ARG A 202 -5.72 27.65 3.94
C ARG A 202 -4.91 28.20 5.12
N VAL A 203 -5.09 27.66 6.33
CA VAL A 203 -4.23 28.00 7.47
C VAL A 203 -2.79 27.56 7.23
N GLY A 204 -2.56 26.37 6.69
CA GLY A 204 -1.23 25.88 6.31
C GLY A 204 -0.54 26.75 5.26
N GLU A 205 -1.27 27.28 4.28
CA GLU A 205 -0.74 28.20 3.27
C GLU A 205 -0.28 29.54 3.88
N VAL A 206 -1.00 30.03 4.89
CA VAL A 206 -0.78 31.36 5.46
C VAL A 206 0.14 31.33 6.68
N ALA A 207 0.10 30.26 7.49
CA ALA A 207 0.81 30.15 8.76
C ALA A 207 2.30 30.53 8.66
N PRO A 208 3.07 30.06 7.65
CA PRO A 208 4.48 30.44 7.51
C PRO A 208 4.70 31.97 7.49
N PHE A 209 3.74 32.72 6.95
CA PHE A 209 3.83 34.17 6.76
C PHE A 209 3.30 34.97 7.95
N LEU A 210 2.75 34.33 8.98
CA LEU A 210 2.31 35.01 10.19
C LEU A 210 3.53 35.40 11.04
N PRO A 211 3.62 36.66 11.52
CA PRO A 211 4.77 37.11 12.33
C PRO A 211 4.90 36.38 13.67
N THR A 212 3.83 35.74 14.11
CA THR A 212 3.76 34.98 15.37
C THR A 212 4.10 33.51 15.18
N PHE A 213 4.08 33.00 13.95
CA PHE A 213 4.28 31.57 13.66
C PHE A 213 5.62 31.08 14.17
N GLN A 214 5.56 29.97 14.89
CA GLN A 214 6.72 29.28 15.42
C GLN A 214 6.96 28.07 14.51
N PRO A 215 8.00 28.06 13.66
CA PRO A 215 8.23 26.91 12.80
C PRO A 215 8.61 25.67 13.64
N PRO A 216 8.05 24.48 13.35
CA PRO A 216 8.45 23.25 14.02
C PRO A 216 9.94 22.96 13.89
N ALA A 217 10.51 22.25 14.87
CA ALA A 217 11.95 21.99 14.92
C ALA A 217 12.42 21.20 13.69
N GLY A 218 13.47 21.69 13.02
CA GLY A 218 14.00 21.04 11.82
C GLY A 218 13.15 21.19 10.56
N TRP A 219 12.04 21.94 10.64
CA TRP A 219 11.20 22.25 9.48
C TRP A 219 11.38 23.71 9.04
N THR A 220 11.43 23.92 7.73
CA THR A 220 11.38 25.24 7.10
C THR A 220 10.47 25.19 5.89
N PRO A 221 9.66 26.23 5.62
CA PRO A 221 8.78 26.22 4.45
C PRO A 221 9.61 26.12 3.16
N PRO A 222 9.18 25.30 2.18
CA PRO A 222 9.85 25.16 0.89
C PRO A 222 10.10 26.51 0.21
N PRO A 223 11.19 26.68 -0.54
CA PRO A 223 11.49 27.95 -1.18
C PRO A 223 10.41 28.44 -2.16
N ASP A 224 9.67 27.54 -2.76
CA ASP A 224 8.56 27.75 -3.68
C ASP A 224 7.18 27.84 -2.99
N THR A 225 7.14 27.96 -1.65
CA THR A 225 5.88 28.14 -0.91
C THR A 225 5.09 29.33 -1.48
N PRO A 226 3.87 29.11 -2.00
CA PRO A 226 3.05 30.18 -2.55
C PRO A 226 2.80 31.30 -1.53
N ILE A 227 3.02 32.55 -1.93
CA ILE A 227 2.79 33.70 -1.06
C ILE A 227 1.30 34.05 -1.08
N PRO A 228 0.60 34.08 0.06
CA PRO A 228 -0.83 34.33 0.12
C PRO A 228 -1.14 35.83 -0.02
N VAL A 229 -0.94 36.36 -1.23
CA VAL A 229 -1.18 37.80 -1.54
C VAL A 229 -2.65 38.21 -1.46
N ASP A 230 -3.55 37.23 -1.46
CA ASP A 230 -4.99 37.40 -1.25
C ASP A 230 -5.39 37.40 0.24
N PHE A 231 -4.49 36.98 1.15
CA PHE A 231 -4.76 36.98 2.59
C PHE A 231 -4.78 38.41 3.15
N VAL A 232 -5.90 38.77 3.77
CA VAL A 232 -6.08 40.05 4.44
C VAL A 232 -6.06 39.80 5.95
N PRO A 233 -4.98 40.14 6.68
CA PRO A 233 -4.96 39.99 8.12
C PRO A 233 -5.85 41.03 8.83
N PRO A 234 -6.15 40.85 10.14
CA PRO A 234 -6.80 41.88 10.94
C PRO A 234 -5.96 43.16 11.01
N ALA A 235 -6.63 44.29 11.25
CA ALA A 235 -5.97 45.59 11.27
C ALA A 235 -4.79 45.63 12.27
N GLY A 236 -3.62 46.06 11.80
CA GLY A 236 -2.41 46.20 12.62
C GLY A 236 -1.45 45.01 12.60
N ILE A 237 -1.80 43.90 11.94
CA ILE A 237 -0.90 42.78 11.68
C ILE A 237 -0.21 42.99 10.33
N GLN A 238 1.12 42.83 10.30
CA GLN A 238 1.88 42.73 9.07
C GLN A 238 2.44 41.33 8.90
N LEU A 239 2.22 40.75 7.73
CA LEU A 239 2.76 39.46 7.34
C LEU A 239 4.26 39.58 7.09
N VAL A 240 4.98 38.48 7.32
CA VAL A 240 6.42 38.37 7.09
C VAL A 240 6.68 37.35 5.99
N ILE A 241 7.69 37.57 5.17
CA ILE A 241 8.17 36.53 4.25
C ILE A 241 9.21 35.71 5.02
N PRO A 242 9.01 34.39 5.22
CA PRO A 242 10.02 33.54 5.84
C PRO A 242 11.33 33.59 5.06
N PRO A 243 12.51 33.53 5.72
CA PRO A 243 13.80 33.64 5.03
C PRO A 243 14.05 32.55 3.96
N SER A 244 13.40 31.39 4.08
CA SER A 244 13.50 30.31 3.09
C SER A 244 12.61 30.52 1.87
N VAL A 245 11.50 31.28 2.00
CA VAL A 245 10.52 31.49 0.93
C VAL A 245 10.99 32.56 -0.04
N ILE A 246 10.98 32.22 -1.31
CA ILE A 246 11.41 33.09 -2.40
C ILE A 246 10.20 33.84 -2.93
N VAL A 247 10.25 35.18 -2.92
CA VAL A 247 9.26 36.02 -3.60
C VAL A 247 9.49 35.93 -5.12
N PRO A 248 8.55 35.35 -5.90
CA PRO A 248 8.74 35.23 -7.34
C PRO A 248 8.87 36.60 -8.01
N PRO A 249 9.76 36.77 -9.02
CA PRO A 249 9.94 38.03 -9.71
C PRO A 249 8.62 38.57 -10.29
N GLY A 250 8.32 39.85 -10.03
CA GLY A 250 7.07 40.48 -10.47
C GLY A 250 5.88 40.30 -9.53
N THR A 251 6.02 39.56 -8.43
CA THR A 251 5.00 39.49 -7.37
C THR A 251 4.89 40.83 -6.66
N GLU A 252 3.82 41.58 -6.91
CA GLU A 252 3.49 42.78 -6.14
C GLU A 252 2.96 42.36 -4.77
N LEU A 253 3.79 42.49 -3.73
CA LEU A 253 3.36 42.21 -2.36
C LEU A 253 2.34 43.26 -1.88
N PRO A 254 1.18 42.85 -1.36
CA PRO A 254 0.23 43.77 -0.78
C PRO A 254 0.85 44.58 0.38
N PRO A 255 0.32 45.78 0.69
CA PRO A 255 0.78 46.60 1.83
C PRO A 255 0.65 45.93 3.21
N THR A 256 -0.06 44.80 3.29
CA THR A 256 -0.22 43.96 4.48
C THR A 256 1.03 43.13 4.78
N PHE A 257 1.95 42.96 3.83
CA PHE A 257 3.28 42.40 4.10
C PHE A 257 4.21 43.51 4.59
N THR A 258 5.03 43.19 5.60
CA THR A 258 6.20 44.01 5.92
C THR A 258 7.04 44.12 4.65
N PRO A 259 7.36 45.34 4.16
CA PRO A 259 8.44 45.49 3.20
C PRO A 259 9.67 44.82 3.81
N PRO A 260 10.39 43.96 3.09
CA PRO A 260 11.54 43.26 3.67
C PRO A 260 12.50 44.30 4.24
N THR A 261 12.53 44.42 5.57
CA THR A 261 13.38 45.41 6.22
C THR A 261 14.80 44.84 6.13
N PRO A 262 15.78 45.55 5.54
CA PRO A 262 17.14 45.05 5.47
C PRO A 262 17.65 44.86 6.90
N THR A 263 18.02 43.63 7.28
CA THR A 263 18.42 43.33 8.65
C THR A 263 19.61 44.22 9.04
N PRO A 264 19.55 44.95 10.18
CA PRO A 264 20.67 45.75 10.66
C PRO A 264 21.86 44.80 10.91
N GLY A 265 23.00 45.07 10.28
CA GLY A 265 24.25 44.45 10.70
C GLY A 265 24.39 44.61 12.21
N GLY A 266 24.80 43.56 12.92
CA GLY A 266 25.17 43.70 14.34
C GLY A 266 26.45 44.51 14.44
N GLY A 267 26.39 45.81 14.18
CA GLY A 267 27.59 46.61 13.92
C GLY A 267 28.54 45.92 12.94
N GLY A 268 28.01 45.41 11.84
CA GLY A 268 28.76 44.71 10.80
C GLY A 268 27.79 44.24 9.75
N GLY A 269 27.51 45.07 8.75
CA GLY A 269 26.55 44.78 7.69
C GLY A 269 26.79 43.39 7.10
N SER A 270 25.83 42.48 7.29
CA SER A 270 25.77 41.32 6.42
C SER A 270 25.29 41.82 5.06
N PRO A 271 26.04 41.55 3.99
CA PRO A 271 25.78 42.12 2.67
C PRO A 271 24.39 41.69 2.19
N SER A 272 23.66 42.60 1.53
CA SER A 272 22.45 42.27 0.76
C SER A 272 22.70 40.99 -0.03
N PRO A 273 21.71 40.07 -0.16
CA PRO A 273 21.88 38.87 -0.96
C PRO A 273 22.41 39.28 -2.32
N THR A 274 23.65 38.88 -2.57
CA THR A 274 24.34 39.21 -3.81
C THR A 274 24.06 38.07 -4.76
N PHE A 275 23.75 38.40 -6.00
CA PHE A 275 23.79 37.43 -7.08
C PHE A 275 24.68 38.02 -8.17
N THR A 276 25.88 37.47 -8.25
CA THR A 276 26.89 37.91 -9.18
C THR A 276 27.06 36.83 -10.23
N VAL A 277 26.76 37.21 -11.46
CA VAL A 277 27.10 36.45 -12.66
C VAL A 277 28.38 37.05 -13.19
N THR A 278 29.40 36.22 -13.35
CA THR A 278 30.68 36.65 -13.92
C THR A 278 30.88 35.98 -15.26
N LEU A 279 31.24 36.74 -16.29
CA LEU A 279 31.66 36.22 -17.58
C LEU A 279 33.18 36.27 -17.67
N GLY A 280 33.81 35.09 -17.69
CA GLY A 280 35.24 34.92 -17.93
C GLY A 280 35.63 35.35 -19.35
N GLY A 281 36.91 35.69 -19.55
CA GLY A 281 37.44 36.07 -20.87
C GLY A 281 37.42 34.94 -21.91
N ASP A 282 37.17 33.72 -21.47
CA ASP A 282 36.95 32.51 -22.26
C ASP A 282 35.46 32.27 -22.61
N GLY A 283 34.54 33.10 -22.08
CA GLY A 283 33.10 32.96 -22.25
C GLY A 283 32.41 32.10 -21.17
N THR A 284 33.12 31.70 -20.11
CA THR A 284 32.52 30.89 -19.02
C THR A 284 31.74 31.75 -18.04
N LEU A 285 30.49 31.37 -17.78
CA LEU A 285 29.64 31.94 -16.74
C LEU A 285 29.76 31.15 -15.44
N THR A 286 30.01 31.86 -14.36
CA THR A 286 29.94 31.33 -13.00
C THR A 286 28.98 32.14 -12.15
N PHE A 287 28.31 31.43 -11.25
CA PHE A 287 27.33 32.00 -10.33
C PHE A 287 27.93 32.10 -8.94
N SER A 288 27.80 33.25 -8.31
CA SER A 288 28.28 33.45 -6.94
C SER A 288 27.41 34.45 -6.19
N GLY A 289 27.61 34.48 -4.88
CA GLY A 289 26.90 35.37 -3.99
C GLY A 289 25.98 34.61 -3.04
N THR A 290 25.22 35.37 -2.27
CA THR A 290 24.49 34.91 -1.10
C THR A 290 22.99 34.72 -1.35
N ALA A 291 22.50 34.95 -2.58
CA ALA A 291 21.12 34.65 -2.98
C ALA A 291 20.88 33.13 -3.08
N THR A 292 19.72 32.67 -2.59
CA THR A 292 19.31 31.24 -2.55
C THR A 292 18.19 30.95 -3.56
N GLY A 293 17.96 29.67 -3.85
CA GLY A 293 16.97 29.21 -4.84
C GLY A 293 17.54 28.85 -6.21
N ASP A 294 16.63 28.44 -7.09
CA ASP A 294 16.90 28.13 -8.50
C ASP A 294 17.34 29.39 -9.24
N ILE A 295 18.29 29.22 -10.16
CA ILE A 295 18.74 30.27 -11.07
C ILE A 295 17.87 30.18 -12.30
N ILE A 296 17.04 31.18 -12.55
CA ILE A 296 16.21 31.27 -13.74
C ILE A 296 16.95 32.07 -14.80
N MET A 297 17.20 31.45 -15.95
CA MET A 297 17.79 32.08 -17.12
C MET A 297 16.70 32.34 -18.15
N THR A 298 16.53 33.61 -18.53
CA THR A 298 15.62 34.03 -19.60
C THR A 298 16.41 34.76 -20.68
N VAL A 299 16.03 34.57 -21.94
CA VAL A 299 16.66 35.24 -23.09
C VAL A 299 15.57 35.99 -23.85
N ASP A 300 15.83 37.27 -24.15
CA ASP A 300 14.90 38.07 -24.95
C ASP A 300 15.09 37.87 -26.46
N ASP A 301 14.17 38.41 -27.27
CA ASP A 301 14.21 38.34 -28.74
C ASP A 301 15.50 38.96 -29.35
N GLY A 302 16.24 39.76 -28.57
CA GLY A 302 17.52 40.35 -28.96
C GLY A 302 18.73 39.45 -28.66
N GLY A 303 18.52 38.30 -28.02
CA GLY A 303 19.57 37.38 -27.60
C GLY A 303 20.30 37.82 -26.32
N VAL A 304 19.70 38.67 -25.49
CA VAL A 304 20.27 39.14 -24.22
C VAL A 304 19.80 38.24 -23.08
N ALA A 305 20.75 37.61 -22.38
CA ALA A 305 20.45 36.74 -21.24
C ALA A 305 20.25 37.55 -19.96
N THR A 306 19.16 37.29 -19.26
CA THR A 306 18.90 37.78 -17.89
C THR A 306 18.88 36.60 -16.94
N PHE A 307 19.67 36.70 -15.86
CA PHE A 307 19.74 35.71 -14.80
C PHE A 307 19.11 36.25 -13.53
N VAL A 308 18.26 35.43 -12.91
CA VAL A 308 17.61 35.75 -11.65
C VAL A 308 17.83 34.60 -10.68
N ARG A 309 18.24 34.90 -9.45
CA ARG A 309 18.28 33.93 -8.36
C ARG A 309 17.48 34.47 -7.18
N GLY A 310 16.40 33.79 -6.83
CA GLY A 310 15.39 34.33 -5.93
C GLY A 310 14.79 35.63 -6.47
N SER A 311 14.93 36.73 -5.73
CA SER A 311 14.50 38.08 -6.14
C SER A 311 15.64 38.95 -6.70
N VAL A 312 16.87 38.43 -6.79
CA VAL A 312 18.04 39.21 -7.21
C VAL A 312 18.34 38.96 -8.67
N THR A 313 18.18 39.99 -9.51
CA THR A 313 18.63 39.96 -10.90
C THR A 313 20.10 40.30 -10.99
N ALA A 314 20.88 39.48 -11.70
CA ALA A 314 22.28 39.79 -11.95
C ALA A 314 22.41 41.07 -12.78
N SER A 315 23.38 41.91 -12.41
CA SER A 315 23.66 43.15 -13.15
C SER A 315 24.25 42.90 -14.54
N LEU A 316 24.95 41.78 -14.71
CA LEU A 316 25.50 41.35 -15.99
C LEU A 316 24.40 40.72 -16.85
N LYS A 317 24.18 41.31 -18.02
CA LYS A 317 23.24 40.81 -19.05
C LYS A 317 24.00 40.55 -20.35
N PRO A 318 24.72 39.42 -20.46
CA PRO A 318 25.54 39.14 -21.62
C PRO A 318 24.66 38.76 -22.83
N ASN A 319 25.16 39.02 -24.04
CA ASN A 319 24.54 38.44 -25.24
C ASN A 319 24.86 36.94 -25.28
N MET A 320 23.90 36.12 -25.71
CA MET A 320 24.05 34.67 -25.83
C MET A 320 25.31 34.26 -26.62
N GLY A 321 25.62 34.97 -27.71
CA GLY A 321 26.83 34.70 -28.51
C GLY A 321 28.17 35.02 -27.82
N SER A 322 28.14 35.56 -26.59
CA SER A 322 29.33 35.78 -25.74
C SER A 322 29.46 34.73 -24.62
N ILE A 323 28.48 33.85 -24.47
CA ILE A 323 28.44 32.79 -23.45
C ILE A 323 28.85 31.49 -24.12
N HIS A 324 29.91 30.86 -23.63
CA HIS A 324 30.39 29.56 -24.13
C HIS A 324 30.11 28.43 -23.14
N ASN A 325 30.28 28.67 -21.83
CA ASN A 325 30.08 27.65 -20.81
C ASN A 325 29.29 28.22 -19.64
N ILE A 326 28.53 27.39 -18.92
CA ILE A 326 27.88 27.73 -17.66
C ILE A 326 28.23 26.68 -16.61
N VAL A 327 28.79 27.09 -15.47
CA VAL A 327 29.10 26.17 -14.37
C VAL A 327 28.04 26.30 -13.27
N VAL A 328 27.39 25.18 -12.93
CA VAL A 328 26.37 25.04 -11.89
C VAL A 328 26.93 24.19 -10.75
N GLU A 329 27.15 24.81 -9.59
CA GLU A 329 27.76 24.13 -8.44
C GLU A 329 26.72 23.46 -7.51
N ALA A 330 27.20 22.79 -6.45
CA ALA A 330 26.39 22.15 -5.43
C ALA A 330 25.21 23.01 -4.95
N ASN A 331 24.08 22.35 -4.63
CA ASN A 331 22.88 23.00 -4.07
C ASN A 331 22.33 24.14 -4.97
N THR A 332 22.63 24.09 -6.27
CA THR A 332 22.13 25.04 -7.25
C THR A 332 21.40 24.28 -8.35
N VAL A 333 20.19 24.73 -8.68
CA VAL A 333 19.48 24.31 -9.87
C VAL A 333 19.50 25.46 -10.86
N LEU A 334 19.93 25.23 -12.10
CA LEU A 334 19.73 26.15 -13.20
C LEU A 334 18.43 25.77 -13.91
N GLN A 335 17.52 26.71 -14.09
CA GLN A 335 16.30 26.56 -14.87
C GLN A 335 16.41 27.37 -16.15
N ALA A 336 16.25 26.72 -17.29
CA ALA A 336 16.29 27.36 -18.60
C ALA A 336 15.35 26.65 -19.59
N ALA A 337 14.86 27.39 -20.58
CA ALA A 337 14.11 26.83 -21.69
C ALA A 337 15.01 25.96 -22.60
N GLU A 338 14.41 24.97 -23.24
CA GLU A 338 15.08 24.02 -24.14
C GLU A 338 15.91 24.69 -25.25
N ASP A 339 15.40 25.74 -25.88
CA ASP A 339 16.08 26.48 -26.94
C ASP A 339 17.31 27.23 -26.42
N VAL A 340 17.23 27.73 -25.19
CA VAL A 340 18.35 28.35 -24.47
C VAL A 340 19.43 27.32 -24.19
N VAL A 341 19.08 26.16 -23.62
CA VAL A 341 20.04 25.07 -23.34
C VAL A 341 20.73 24.62 -24.64
N SER A 342 19.96 24.45 -25.71
CA SER A 342 20.46 24.01 -27.01
C SER A 342 21.39 25.01 -27.72
N SER A 343 21.29 26.29 -27.36
CA SER A 343 22.09 27.38 -27.94
C SER A 343 23.44 27.61 -27.27
N LEU A 344 23.67 27.00 -26.11
CA LEU A 344 24.94 27.07 -25.41
C LEU A 344 25.98 26.21 -26.14
N SER A 345 27.22 26.18 -25.64
CA SER A 345 28.20 25.18 -26.09
C SER A 345 28.59 24.19 -25.01
N ARG A 346 28.31 24.51 -23.74
CA ARG A 346 28.64 23.67 -22.58
C ARG A 346 27.90 24.13 -21.32
N ILE A 347 27.51 23.18 -20.48
CA ILE A 347 27.01 23.38 -19.11
C ILE A 347 27.71 22.35 -18.20
N ASP A 348 28.40 22.78 -17.16
CA ASP A 348 29.05 21.91 -16.18
C ASP A 348 28.26 21.86 -14.87
N LEU A 349 27.64 20.73 -14.56
CA LEU A 349 27.00 20.40 -13.28
C LEU A 349 28.03 19.78 -12.34
N VAL A 350 28.59 20.58 -11.43
CA VAL A 350 29.66 20.16 -10.52
C VAL A 350 29.17 20.10 -9.08
N ASN A 351 29.74 19.19 -8.28
CA ASN A 351 29.43 19.02 -6.85
C ASN A 351 27.93 18.81 -6.53
N GLY A 352 27.14 18.23 -7.44
CA GLY A 352 25.71 17.98 -7.24
C GLY A 352 24.78 19.13 -7.65
N GLY A 353 25.26 20.07 -8.46
CA GLY A 353 24.40 21.01 -9.18
C GLY A 353 23.44 20.28 -10.13
N LYS A 354 22.27 20.88 -10.40
CA LYS A 354 21.22 20.30 -11.24
C LYS A 354 20.77 21.27 -12.33
N LEU A 355 20.13 20.74 -13.37
CA LEU A 355 19.50 21.49 -14.45
C LEU A 355 18.01 21.14 -14.50
N ARG A 356 17.13 22.13 -14.55
CA ARG A 356 15.72 21.96 -14.90
C ARG A 356 15.51 22.52 -16.31
N VAL A 357 15.03 21.68 -17.21
CA VAL A 357 14.76 22.05 -18.60
C VAL A 357 13.26 22.22 -18.77
N GLU A 358 12.84 23.43 -19.15
CA GLU A 358 11.49 23.70 -19.61
C GLU A 358 11.33 23.27 -21.06
N THR A 359 10.57 22.20 -21.27
CA THR A 359 10.23 21.64 -22.58
C THR A 359 8.76 21.22 -22.59
N ASN A 360 8.19 21.15 -23.79
CA ASN A 360 6.84 20.63 -24.03
C ASN A 360 6.94 19.57 -25.13
N PHE A 361 6.79 18.30 -24.76
CA PHE A 361 6.61 17.25 -25.76
C PHE A 361 5.15 17.22 -26.17
N THR A 362 4.88 17.50 -27.44
CA THR A 362 3.54 17.23 -27.98
C THR A 362 3.43 15.72 -28.18
N PRO A 363 2.40 15.03 -27.62
CA PRO A 363 2.17 13.63 -27.90
C PRO A 363 2.07 13.44 -29.41
N LEU A 364 3.03 12.71 -29.97
CA LEU A 364 3.04 12.45 -31.38
C LEU A 364 1.98 11.38 -31.63
N GLY A 365 0.95 11.73 -32.40
CA GLY A 365 0.05 10.70 -32.92
C GLY A 365 0.82 9.67 -33.76
N ASP A 366 0.12 8.66 -34.24
CA ASP A 366 0.60 7.66 -35.21
C ASP A 366 1.12 8.26 -36.56
N GLY A 367 0.99 9.57 -36.74
CA GLY A 367 1.60 10.31 -37.83
C GLY A 367 3.13 10.35 -37.74
N ASN A 368 3.77 10.50 -38.89
CA ASN A 368 5.21 10.73 -39.12
C ASN A 368 5.75 12.05 -38.49
N GLN A 369 5.31 12.42 -37.29
CA GLN A 369 5.79 13.59 -36.60
C GLN A 369 7.13 13.26 -35.94
N LYS A 370 8.07 14.19 -35.98
CA LYS A 370 9.40 14.05 -35.41
C LYS A 370 9.37 14.62 -34.00
N LEU A 371 10.00 13.96 -33.02
CA LEU A 371 10.29 14.60 -31.74
C LEU A 371 11.18 15.83 -32.00
N GLU A 372 10.71 17.00 -31.57
CA GLU A 372 11.52 18.23 -31.57
C GLU A 372 12.55 18.17 -30.42
N SER A 373 13.66 18.90 -30.57
CA SER A 373 14.93 18.56 -29.92
C SER A 373 15.41 19.58 -28.89
N ALA A 374 15.63 19.13 -27.66
CA ALA A 374 16.55 19.78 -26.73
C ALA A 374 17.91 19.07 -26.80
N ASN A 375 18.96 19.79 -27.12
CA ASN A 375 20.31 19.23 -27.16
C ASN A 375 20.96 19.32 -25.78
N ILE A 376 20.84 18.25 -24.98
CA ILE A 376 21.48 18.16 -23.66
C ILE A 376 22.86 17.50 -23.71
N ALA A 377 23.43 17.21 -24.89
CA ALA A 377 24.79 16.67 -25.04
C ALA A 377 25.87 17.69 -24.68
N GLN A 378 25.47 18.89 -24.32
CA GLN A 378 26.38 19.92 -23.85
C GLN A 378 26.44 19.96 -22.32
N VAL A 379 25.67 19.11 -21.62
CA VAL A 379 25.60 19.06 -20.15
C VAL A 379 26.57 18.01 -19.59
N TYR A 380 27.45 18.41 -18.68
CA TYR A 380 28.49 17.57 -18.08
C TYR A 380 28.29 17.49 -16.57
N VAL A 381 28.10 16.30 -16.02
CA VAL A 381 27.96 16.03 -14.58
C VAL A 381 29.27 15.48 -14.04
N GLY A 382 30.00 16.27 -13.24
CA GLY A 382 31.31 15.87 -12.72
C GLY A 382 32.28 15.43 -13.83
N ASP A 383 32.32 16.18 -14.93
CA ASP A 383 33.07 15.90 -16.17
C ASP A 383 32.57 14.71 -17.02
N MET A 384 31.41 14.12 -16.68
CA MET A 384 30.78 13.04 -17.45
C MET A 384 29.53 13.53 -18.20
N ASN A 385 29.39 13.17 -19.47
CA ASN A 385 28.27 13.56 -20.34
C ASN A 385 27.44 12.34 -20.75
N GLY A 386 27.34 11.35 -19.86
CA GLY A 386 26.59 10.11 -20.10
C GLY A 386 25.11 10.28 -19.75
N PRO A 387 24.17 9.62 -20.45
CA PRO A 387 22.75 9.65 -20.14
C PRO A 387 22.49 9.31 -18.69
N ALA A 388 23.14 8.30 -18.10
CA ALA A 388 22.96 7.97 -16.68
C ALA A 388 23.39 9.11 -15.73
N ALA A 389 24.52 9.76 -16.00
CA ALA A 389 25.02 10.84 -15.15
C ALA A 389 24.10 12.08 -15.22
N VAL A 390 23.64 12.38 -16.43
CA VAL A 390 22.74 13.50 -16.71
C VAL A 390 21.30 13.14 -16.29
N TRP A 391 20.91 11.85 -16.27
CA TRP A 391 19.58 11.36 -15.91
C TRP A 391 19.16 11.88 -14.54
N ASP A 392 19.96 11.70 -13.50
CA ASP A 392 19.59 12.15 -12.14
C ASP A 392 19.78 13.66 -11.92
N SER A 393 20.49 14.31 -12.84
CA SER A 393 20.90 15.71 -12.73
C SER A 393 20.00 16.66 -13.54
N VAL A 394 19.26 16.13 -14.51
CA VAL A 394 18.33 16.87 -15.37
C VAL A 394 16.89 16.54 -14.99
N LEU A 395 16.16 17.58 -14.61
CA LEU A 395 14.73 17.54 -14.35
C LEU A 395 13.96 18.13 -15.55
N VAL A 396 12.92 17.44 -16.00
CA VAL A 396 12.03 17.90 -17.07
C VAL A 396 10.79 18.51 -16.44
N THR A 397 10.34 19.67 -16.89
CA THR A 397 9.26 20.43 -16.24
C THR A 397 7.92 19.70 -16.14
N SER A 398 7.61 18.76 -17.04
CA SER A 398 6.40 17.93 -16.95
C SER A 398 6.44 16.91 -15.80
N ASN A 399 7.61 16.66 -15.20
CA ASN A 399 7.88 15.55 -14.27
C ASN A 399 7.52 14.16 -14.82
N ASP A 400 7.18 14.04 -16.11
CA ASP A 400 6.88 12.78 -16.76
C ASP A 400 8.18 12.08 -17.15
N ILE A 401 8.33 10.84 -16.69
CA ILE A 401 9.49 10.01 -16.99
C ILE A 401 9.57 9.70 -18.49
N ALA A 402 8.45 9.63 -19.20
CA ALA A 402 8.41 9.42 -20.64
C ALA A 402 9.03 10.60 -21.40
N ASP A 403 8.73 11.82 -20.99
CA ASP A 403 9.31 13.05 -21.55
C ASP A 403 10.82 13.12 -21.30
N LYS A 404 11.26 12.65 -20.13
CA LYS A 404 12.68 12.48 -19.84
C LYS A 404 13.34 11.48 -20.79
N PHE A 405 12.76 10.29 -21.01
CA PHE A 405 13.28 9.33 -22.01
C PHE A 405 13.36 9.95 -23.42
N LYS A 406 12.34 10.71 -23.84
CA LYS A 406 12.32 11.42 -25.13
C LYS A 406 13.47 12.42 -25.25
N LEU A 407 13.68 13.24 -24.22
CA LEU A 407 14.74 14.25 -24.17
C LEU A 407 16.14 13.64 -24.34
N PHE A 408 16.43 12.57 -23.58
CA PHE A 408 17.72 11.89 -23.62
C PHE A 408 17.96 11.17 -24.95
N TRP A 409 16.94 10.51 -25.48
CA TRP A 409 17.05 9.78 -26.75
C TRP A 409 17.38 10.70 -27.92
N VAL A 410 16.66 11.82 -28.06
CA VAL A 410 16.88 12.75 -29.18
C VAL A 410 18.32 13.27 -29.20
N THR A 411 18.87 13.55 -28.03
CA THR A 411 20.25 14.00 -27.88
C THR A 411 21.26 12.91 -28.27
N GLY A 412 21.09 11.68 -27.75
CA GLY A 412 21.98 10.56 -28.06
C GLY A 412 21.96 10.18 -29.54
N ASP A 413 20.78 10.21 -30.16
CA ASP A 413 20.57 9.93 -31.57
C ASP A 413 21.26 10.99 -32.46
N GLU A 414 21.09 12.28 -32.17
CA GLU A 414 21.73 13.36 -32.93
C GLU A 414 23.27 13.27 -32.89
N GLU A 415 23.84 13.04 -31.70
CA GLU A 415 25.28 12.87 -31.52
C GLU A 415 25.83 11.62 -32.21
N TYR A 416 25.09 10.50 -32.14
CA TYR A 416 25.43 9.27 -32.85
C TYR A 416 25.62 9.55 -34.34
N TYR A 417 24.64 10.22 -34.96
CA TYR A 417 24.69 10.55 -36.39
C TYR A 417 25.75 11.59 -36.74
N ARG A 418 25.95 12.62 -35.89
CA ARG A 418 27.02 13.59 -36.07
C ARG A 418 28.39 12.89 -36.15
N LEU A 419 28.58 11.89 -35.29
CA LEU A 419 29.83 11.14 -35.20
C LEU A 419 29.99 10.07 -36.28
N LEU A 420 28.94 9.55 -36.92
CA LEU A 420 29.06 8.55 -37.99
C LEU A 420 30.04 8.97 -39.10
N SER A 421 30.02 10.24 -39.47
CA SER A 421 30.92 10.82 -40.48
C SER A 421 32.33 11.14 -39.98
N SER A 422 32.58 11.02 -38.66
CA SER A 422 33.86 11.30 -38.04
C SER A 422 34.82 10.11 -38.13
N SER A 423 36.12 10.38 -38.12
CA SER A 423 37.16 9.35 -38.01
C SER A 423 37.48 8.93 -36.57
N ASP A 424 36.81 9.54 -35.58
CA ASP A 424 37.06 9.29 -34.16
C ASP A 424 36.27 8.07 -33.67
N GLN A 425 36.96 6.94 -33.54
CA GLN A 425 36.38 5.69 -33.04
C GLN A 425 36.02 5.76 -31.56
N GLN A 426 36.77 6.52 -30.75
CA GLN A 426 36.54 6.59 -29.31
C GLN A 426 35.23 7.33 -29.00
N ALA A 427 34.98 8.42 -29.71
CA ALA A 427 33.73 9.17 -29.59
C ALA A 427 32.51 8.32 -29.99
N LYS A 428 32.61 7.50 -31.05
CA LYS A 428 31.53 6.58 -31.46
C LYS A 428 31.23 5.53 -30.39
N THR A 429 32.26 4.96 -29.77
CA THR A 429 32.09 3.99 -28.67
C THR A 429 31.36 4.63 -27.49
N ILE A 430 31.75 5.84 -27.07
CA ILE A 430 31.12 6.55 -25.95
C ILE A 430 29.63 6.78 -26.21
N VAL A 431 29.25 7.17 -27.43
CA VAL A 431 27.82 7.36 -27.76
C VAL A 431 27.04 6.04 -27.80
N ASN A 432 27.66 4.94 -28.23
CA ASN A 432 27.02 3.63 -28.13
C ASN A 432 26.81 3.20 -26.66
N ASP A 433 27.79 3.44 -25.79
CA ASP A 433 27.68 3.14 -24.36
C ASP A 433 26.58 3.98 -23.71
N ALA A 434 26.44 5.25 -24.11
CA ALA A 434 25.36 6.13 -23.68
C ALA A 434 23.96 5.59 -24.05
N ASN A 435 23.75 5.22 -25.32
CA ASN A 435 22.47 4.65 -25.77
C ASN A 435 22.10 3.38 -24.99
N LEU A 436 23.10 2.54 -24.75
CA LEU A 436 22.98 1.33 -23.95
C LEU A 436 22.59 1.63 -22.50
N GLU A 437 23.22 2.60 -21.84
CA GLU A 437 22.88 3.02 -20.47
C GLU A 437 21.44 3.52 -20.35
N LEU A 438 21.02 4.35 -21.30
CA LEU A 438 19.65 4.86 -21.36
C LEU A 438 18.63 3.71 -21.50
N SER A 439 19.00 2.67 -22.24
CA SER A 439 18.15 1.50 -22.48
C SER A 439 17.99 0.62 -21.24
N VAL A 440 19.02 0.53 -20.39
CA VAL A 440 18.95 -0.19 -19.10
C VAL A 440 17.98 0.52 -18.16
N ILE A 441 18.04 1.86 -18.10
CA ILE A 441 17.13 2.67 -17.31
C ILE A 441 15.69 2.50 -17.81
N TYR A 442 15.49 2.42 -19.12
CA TYR A 442 14.18 2.19 -19.72
C TYR A 442 13.59 0.82 -19.41
N ALA A 443 14.40 -0.24 -19.46
CA ALA A 443 13.95 -1.58 -19.07
C ALA A 443 13.53 -1.67 -17.60
N ALA A 444 14.24 -0.97 -16.70
CA ALA A 444 13.86 -0.90 -15.29
C ALA A 444 12.51 -0.18 -15.08
N TYR A 445 12.25 0.87 -15.86
CA TYR A 445 10.96 1.56 -15.86
C TYR A 445 9.81 0.63 -16.27
N LEU A 446 9.97 -0.14 -17.35
CA LEU A 446 8.94 -1.10 -17.80
C LEU A 446 8.69 -2.21 -16.75
N LYS A 447 9.75 -2.75 -16.14
CA LYS A 447 9.64 -3.77 -15.09
C LYS A 447 8.79 -3.30 -13.91
N ASN A 448 8.82 -2.01 -13.61
CA ASN A 448 8.09 -1.41 -12.50
C ASN A 448 6.66 -0.97 -12.90
N GLY A 449 6.09 -1.53 -13.98
CA GLY A 449 4.73 -1.23 -14.43
C GLY A 449 4.61 0.04 -15.28
N GLY A 450 5.73 0.59 -15.76
CA GLY A 450 5.72 1.73 -16.67
C GLY A 450 5.19 1.40 -18.06
N ASP A 451 4.41 2.30 -18.66
CA ASP A 451 3.88 2.13 -20.00
C ASP A 451 4.96 2.22 -21.11
N PRO A 452 4.92 1.36 -22.13
CA PRO A 452 5.78 1.49 -23.30
C PRO A 452 5.59 2.84 -24.03
N ILE A 453 6.70 3.48 -24.43
CA ILE A 453 6.69 4.80 -25.06
C ILE A 453 6.71 4.63 -26.57
N TRP A 454 5.53 4.74 -27.18
CA TRP A 454 5.31 4.45 -28.59
C TRP A 454 5.61 5.61 -29.55
N ASP A 455 6.02 6.78 -29.04
CA ASP A 455 6.33 7.95 -29.86
C ASP A 455 7.25 7.58 -31.02
N VAL A 456 6.82 7.90 -32.24
CA VAL A 456 7.59 7.61 -33.45
C VAL A 456 8.79 8.54 -33.52
N VAL A 457 9.99 7.95 -33.51
CA VAL A 457 11.25 8.66 -33.71
C VAL A 457 11.76 8.40 -35.14
N GLN A 458 12.07 9.48 -35.85
CA GLN A 458 12.60 9.43 -37.23
C GLN A 458 14.12 9.42 -37.20
N THR A 459 14.75 8.39 -37.75
CA THR A 459 16.21 8.31 -37.91
C THR A 459 16.66 8.87 -39.26
N LYS A 460 17.69 9.74 -39.26
CA LYS A 460 18.36 10.31 -40.46
C LYS A 460 19.36 9.30 -41.04
N ASP A 461 19.64 9.33 -42.33
CA ASP A 461 20.78 8.60 -42.94
C ASP A 461 21.61 9.52 -43.86
N GLY A 462 22.93 9.40 -43.81
CA GLY A 462 23.86 9.88 -44.85
C GLY A 462 23.93 11.38 -45.19
N GLY A 463 23.26 12.28 -44.47
CA GLY A 463 23.42 13.73 -44.64
C GLY A 463 22.68 14.40 -45.82
N VAL A 464 21.71 13.73 -46.46
CA VAL A 464 20.76 14.37 -47.40
C VAL A 464 19.32 14.07 -46.95
N PRO A 465 18.40 15.06 -46.90
CA PRO A 465 17.01 14.80 -46.55
C PRO A 465 16.28 14.06 -47.70
N HIS A 466 15.74 12.86 -47.44
CA HIS A 466 14.69 12.23 -48.28
C HIS A 466 13.79 11.27 -47.47
N TRP A 467 12.50 11.20 -47.84
CA TRP A 467 11.33 11.11 -46.94
C TRP A 467 10.61 9.72 -46.88
N ASP A 468 9.75 9.55 -45.85
CA ASP A 468 8.53 8.69 -45.75
C ASP A 468 8.55 7.22 -45.24
N ILE A 469 9.68 6.57 -44.89
CA ILE A 469 9.66 5.09 -44.60
C ILE A 469 10.32 4.58 -43.31
N ARG A 470 11.04 5.39 -42.53
CA ARG A 470 11.69 4.91 -41.30
C ARG A 470 11.01 5.47 -40.05
N GLN A 471 9.91 4.84 -39.69
CA GLN A 471 9.22 5.03 -38.41
C GLN A 471 9.68 3.94 -37.45
N GLN A 472 10.29 4.27 -36.32
CA GLN A 472 10.51 3.33 -35.21
C GLN A 472 10.04 3.98 -33.92
N SER A 473 9.44 3.22 -33.00
CA SER A 473 9.03 3.78 -31.71
C SER A 473 10.27 4.04 -30.84
N LEU A 474 10.16 4.97 -29.89
CA LEU A 474 11.19 5.15 -28.87
C LEU A 474 11.44 3.86 -28.09
N HIS A 475 10.36 3.12 -27.75
CA HIS A 475 10.42 1.81 -27.12
C HIS A 475 11.31 0.82 -27.89
N ASP A 476 11.06 0.60 -29.19
CA ASP A 476 11.86 -0.34 -29.99
C ASP A 476 13.34 0.08 -30.09
N ASN A 477 13.59 1.38 -30.10
CA ASN A 477 14.92 1.95 -30.24
C ASN A 477 15.77 1.81 -28.97
N LEU A 478 15.17 2.07 -27.81
CA LEU A 478 15.83 1.85 -26.51
C LEU A 478 16.04 0.36 -26.28
N MET A 479 14.98 -0.44 -26.37
CA MET A 479 15.10 -1.89 -26.09
C MET A 479 16.04 -2.60 -27.07
N GLY A 480 16.16 -2.12 -28.31
CA GLY A 480 17.08 -2.67 -29.31
C GLY A 480 18.57 -2.47 -29.02
N ASN A 481 18.95 -1.59 -28.08
CA ASN A 481 20.34 -1.33 -27.71
C ASN A 481 20.85 -2.16 -26.52
N LEU A 482 19.99 -2.95 -25.87
CA LEU A 482 20.40 -3.81 -24.75
C LEU A 482 21.15 -5.06 -25.25
N ASN A 483 22.26 -5.41 -24.58
CA ASN A 483 22.96 -6.67 -24.78
C ASN A 483 23.20 -7.43 -23.47
N ARG A 484 23.43 -8.74 -23.59
CA ARG A 484 23.49 -9.67 -22.45
C ARG A 484 24.64 -9.36 -21.49
N THR A 485 25.74 -8.82 -22.00
CA THR A 485 26.96 -8.49 -21.24
C THR A 485 26.77 -7.32 -20.27
N VAL A 486 25.87 -6.38 -20.59
CA VAL A 486 25.73 -5.12 -19.82
C VAL A 486 24.72 -5.26 -18.70
N VAL A 487 23.66 -6.03 -18.92
CA VAL A 487 22.67 -6.37 -17.89
C VAL A 487 23.33 -7.16 -16.75
N ALA A 488 24.19 -8.12 -17.08
CA ALA A 488 24.88 -8.96 -16.08
C ALA A 488 26.02 -8.24 -15.31
N GLY A 489 26.54 -7.11 -15.82
CA GLY A 489 27.69 -6.42 -15.23
C GLY A 489 27.36 -5.26 -14.29
N ARG A 490 26.09 -4.79 -14.26
CA ARG A 490 25.70 -3.56 -13.53
C ARG A 490 24.57 -3.74 -12.52
N VAL A 491 23.82 -4.84 -12.59
CA VAL A 491 22.76 -5.17 -11.62
C VAL A 491 23.29 -6.28 -10.71
N ALA A 492 23.73 -5.93 -9.51
CA ALA A 492 24.19 -6.90 -8.52
C ALA A 492 23.00 -7.69 -7.94
N ASP A 493 23.18 -9.02 -7.83
CA ASP A 493 22.48 -10.01 -7.00
C ASP A 493 20.94 -10.14 -6.97
N GLU A 494 20.15 -9.30 -7.65
CA GLU A 494 18.66 -9.41 -7.67
C GLU A 494 18.03 -9.73 -9.04
N VAL A 495 18.81 -10.31 -9.97
CA VAL A 495 18.30 -10.82 -11.27
C VAL A 495 18.40 -12.35 -11.34
N LEU A 496 17.93 -13.03 -10.29
CA LEU A 496 17.76 -14.50 -10.31
C LEU A 496 16.37 -14.94 -10.82
N SER A 497 15.67 -14.11 -11.60
CA SER A 497 14.39 -14.49 -12.22
C SER A 497 14.21 -14.06 -13.68
N ILE A 498 15.29 -13.72 -14.39
CA ILE A 498 15.26 -13.72 -15.86
C ILE A 498 16.13 -14.91 -16.29
N PRO A 499 15.57 -15.92 -16.98
CA PRO A 499 16.27 -17.16 -17.26
C PRO A 499 17.50 -16.90 -18.13
N ALA A 500 18.69 -17.09 -17.55
CA ALA A 500 19.93 -17.18 -18.28
C ALA A 500 20.78 -18.31 -17.65
N SER A 501 21.03 -19.32 -18.45
CA SER A 501 21.76 -20.54 -18.15
C SER A 501 23.17 -20.26 -17.63
N GLU A 502 23.58 -21.07 -16.66
CA GLU A 502 24.93 -21.09 -16.12
C GLU A 502 25.94 -21.61 -17.16
N GLY A 503 26.98 -20.80 -17.41
CA GLY A 503 28.33 -21.31 -17.64
C GLY A 503 28.74 -21.58 -19.08
N ALA A 504 29.31 -20.58 -19.75
CA ALA A 504 30.62 -20.66 -20.42
C ALA A 504 30.95 -19.31 -21.11
N TYR A 505 32.22 -18.93 -21.03
CA TYR A 505 32.92 -17.96 -21.89
C TYR A 505 32.25 -17.73 -23.25
N MET A 506 32.12 -16.48 -23.75
CA MET A 506 32.41 -16.05 -25.15
C MET A 506 31.90 -14.62 -25.49
N ASP A 507 32.83 -13.85 -26.08
CA ASP A 507 32.74 -12.78 -27.10
C ASP A 507 31.74 -11.61 -27.02
N ALA A 508 32.31 -10.40 -27.13
CA ALA A 508 31.68 -9.07 -27.21
C ALA A 508 30.85 -8.82 -28.49
N SER A 509 30.42 -9.88 -29.18
CA SER A 509 29.71 -9.83 -30.46
C SER A 509 28.27 -10.36 -30.41
N SER A 510 27.79 -10.84 -29.26
CA SER A 510 26.42 -11.34 -29.09
C SER A 510 25.50 -10.30 -28.41
N THR A 511 24.93 -9.42 -29.25
CA THR A 511 23.76 -8.59 -28.92
C THR A 511 22.60 -9.46 -28.42
N PHE A 512 21.80 -9.00 -27.44
CA PHE A 512 20.45 -9.55 -27.24
C PHE A 512 19.71 -9.32 -28.56
N GLY A 513 19.50 -10.39 -29.34
CA GLY A 513 18.84 -10.37 -30.65
C GLY A 513 19.27 -9.24 -31.59
N GLY A 514 20.35 -9.42 -32.35
CA GLY A 514 20.77 -8.40 -33.32
C GLY A 514 19.61 -7.92 -34.22
N ARG A 515 19.36 -6.61 -34.31
CA ARG A 515 18.44 -6.01 -35.30
C ARG A 515 18.96 -4.66 -35.77
N PRO A 516 18.41 -4.14 -36.87
CA PRO A 516 18.81 -4.36 -38.26
C PRO A 516 20.06 -3.58 -38.66
N TYR A 517 20.90 -4.16 -39.53
CA TYR A 517 21.89 -3.39 -40.28
C TYR A 517 21.21 -2.40 -41.24
N HIS A 518 21.61 -1.13 -41.15
CA HIS A 518 21.68 -0.03 -42.13
C HIS A 518 20.67 0.18 -43.28
N ASP A 519 19.70 -0.70 -43.61
CA ASP A 519 18.84 -0.53 -44.79
C ASP A 519 17.33 -0.44 -44.53
N GLY A 520 16.92 -0.40 -43.26
CA GLY A 520 15.52 -0.20 -42.88
C GLY A 520 14.57 -1.32 -43.33
N LYS A 521 15.09 -2.43 -43.86
CA LYS A 521 14.30 -3.65 -44.08
C LYS A 521 14.52 -4.57 -42.89
N LEU A 522 13.44 -5.19 -42.42
CA LEU A 522 13.50 -6.33 -41.50
C LEU A 522 14.27 -7.46 -42.18
N SER A 523 15.60 -7.46 -42.02
CA SER A 523 16.47 -8.45 -42.63
C SER A 523 16.53 -9.70 -41.74
N LYS A 524 15.96 -10.78 -42.28
CA LYS A 524 16.09 -12.20 -41.90
C LYS A 524 15.29 -12.62 -40.66
N THR A 525 14.34 -13.51 -40.92
CA THR A 525 13.37 -14.22 -40.07
C THR A 525 13.83 -14.57 -38.64
N GLU A 526 15.11 -14.79 -38.39
CA GLU A 526 15.63 -15.32 -37.12
C GLU A 526 15.61 -14.32 -35.96
N ASN A 527 15.81 -13.03 -36.23
CA ASN A 527 15.77 -12.00 -35.17
C ASN A 527 14.35 -11.50 -34.91
N GLN A 528 13.41 -11.72 -35.85
CA GLN A 528 11.99 -11.35 -35.71
C GLN A 528 11.30 -12.07 -34.56
N GLU A 529 11.57 -13.36 -34.42
CA GLU A 529 10.92 -14.20 -33.42
C GLU A 529 11.38 -13.87 -31.99
N LYS A 530 12.65 -13.43 -31.81
CA LYS A 530 13.22 -13.06 -30.50
C LYS A 530 12.54 -11.87 -29.83
N THR A 531 12.45 -10.73 -30.52
CA THR A 531 11.78 -9.54 -29.95
C THR A 531 10.29 -9.78 -29.81
N VAL A 532 9.68 -10.60 -30.67
CA VAL A 532 8.28 -10.96 -30.49
C VAL A 532 8.07 -11.77 -29.21
N ALA A 533 8.92 -12.77 -28.93
CA ALA A 533 8.85 -13.50 -27.67
C ALA A 533 9.06 -12.60 -26.44
N TRP A 534 9.93 -11.59 -26.55
CA TRP A 534 10.13 -10.60 -25.50
C TRP A 534 8.92 -9.67 -25.32
N ASP A 535 8.37 -9.14 -26.42
CA ASP A 535 7.16 -8.31 -26.43
C ASP A 535 6.00 -9.08 -25.77
N LEU A 536 5.85 -10.37 -26.09
CA LEU A 536 4.86 -11.25 -25.49
C LEU A 536 5.07 -11.42 -23.99
N ALA A 537 6.30 -11.66 -23.54
CA ALA A 537 6.63 -11.84 -22.13
C ALA A 537 6.25 -10.64 -21.25
N HIS A 538 6.17 -9.44 -21.85
CA HIS A 538 5.90 -8.18 -21.14
C HIS A 538 4.59 -7.52 -21.58
N GLY A 539 3.66 -8.28 -22.18
CA GLY A 539 2.31 -7.80 -22.50
C GLY A 539 2.24 -6.71 -23.57
N VAL A 540 3.25 -6.61 -24.45
CA VAL A 540 3.34 -5.56 -25.46
C VAL A 540 2.47 -5.90 -26.69
N GLU A 541 1.33 -5.23 -26.82
CA GLU A 541 0.44 -5.33 -27.99
C GLU A 541 0.84 -4.36 -29.12
N ARG A 542 0.91 -4.85 -30.38
CA ARG A 542 1.14 -4.01 -31.58
C ARG A 542 -0.18 -3.82 -32.34
N SER A 543 -0.61 -2.57 -32.54
CA SER A 543 -1.85 -2.23 -33.25
C SER A 543 -1.67 -1.98 -34.77
N ALA A 544 -2.80 -1.95 -35.48
CA ALA A 544 -2.97 -2.39 -36.86
C ALA A 544 -2.54 -1.43 -38.00
N SER A 545 -1.80 -0.35 -37.75
CA SER A 545 -1.47 0.59 -38.83
C SER A 545 -0.15 0.38 -39.57
N ASP A 546 0.82 -0.43 -39.09
CA ASP A 546 1.85 -1.03 -40.00
C ASP A 546 2.87 -2.03 -39.37
N ARG A 547 2.50 -2.86 -38.37
CA ARG A 547 3.43 -3.87 -37.82
C ARG A 547 2.71 -5.17 -37.46
N ALA A 548 3.39 -6.30 -37.66
CA ALA A 548 2.85 -7.65 -37.53
C ALA A 548 2.06 -7.84 -36.23
N VAL A 549 0.81 -8.27 -36.36
CA VAL A 549 -0.12 -8.56 -35.27
C VAL A 549 0.42 -9.75 -34.48
N ILE A 550 0.78 -9.56 -33.21
CA ILE A 550 1.30 -10.60 -32.30
C ILE A 550 0.15 -11.39 -31.61
N GLN A 551 -1.06 -11.32 -32.15
CA GLN A 551 -2.19 -12.07 -31.62
C GLN A 551 -2.11 -13.53 -32.04
N ASN A 552 -2.46 -14.44 -31.12
CA ASN A 552 -2.47 -15.88 -31.32
C ASN A 552 -1.09 -16.45 -31.70
N GLU A 553 -0.01 -15.84 -31.22
CA GLU A 553 1.35 -16.31 -31.47
C GLU A 553 1.92 -17.06 -30.26
N ILE A 554 2.67 -18.13 -30.54
CA ILE A 554 3.24 -19.04 -29.54
C ILE A 554 4.70 -19.28 -29.90
N TYR A 555 5.60 -19.13 -28.94
CA TYR A 555 7.03 -19.27 -29.14
C TYR A 555 7.66 -20.17 -28.10
N VAL A 556 8.54 -21.06 -28.55
CA VAL A 556 9.50 -21.75 -27.66
C VAL A 556 10.81 -20.97 -27.72
N VAL A 557 11.33 -20.59 -26.55
CA VAL A 557 12.65 -19.99 -26.38
C VAL A 557 13.54 -21.04 -25.71
N ARG A 558 14.61 -21.40 -26.41
CA ARG A 558 15.61 -22.35 -25.94
C ARG A 558 16.95 -21.67 -25.81
N GLU A 559 17.57 -21.81 -24.66
CA GLU A 559 18.96 -21.42 -24.50
C GLU A 559 19.90 -22.54 -24.96
N VAL A 560 20.81 -22.24 -25.88
CA VAL A 560 21.86 -23.20 -26.29
C VAL A 560 23.21 -22.83 -25.69
N ALA A 561 24.10 -23.82 -25.54
CA ALA A 561 25.39 -23.75 -24.82
C ALA A 561 26.36 -22.61 -25.20
N ASN A 562 26.08 -21.83 -26.25
CA ASN A 562 26.85 -20.65 -26.64
C ASN A 562 26.16 -19.32 -26.25
N GLY A 563 25.16 -19.35 -25.35
CA GLY A 563 24.40 -18.17 -24.92
C GLY A 563 23.55 -17.54 -26.03
N THR A 564 23.24 -18.29 -27.08
CA THR A 564 22.39 -17.84 -28.19
C THR A 564 21.01 -18.47 -28.04
N ASP A 565 19.98 -17.66 -27.84
CA ASP A 565 18.62 -18.21 -27.78
C ASP A 565 18.19 -18.68 -29.18
N VAL A 566 17.59 -19.86 -29.26
CA VAL A 566 16.85 -20.32 -30.42
C VAL A 566 15.38 -20.05 -30.13
N VAL A 567 14.74 -19.26 -30.97
CA VAL A 567 13.31 -18.99 -30.88
C VAL A 567 12.63 -19.68 -32.05
N THR A 568 11.50 -20.33 -31.80
CA THR A 568 10.75 -21.03 -32.83
C THR A 568 9.27 -20.82 -32.61
N LYS A 569 8.57 -20.41 -33.67
CA LYS A 569 7.11 -20.22 -33.66
C LYS A 569 6.34 -21.53 -33.80
N TYR A 570 5.25 -21.67 -33.05
CA TYR A 570 4.33 -22.80 -33.09
C TYR A 570 2.90 -22.34 -33.37
N ALA A 571 2.09 -23.28 -33.86
CA ALA A 571 0.69 -23.00 -34.22
C ALA A 571 -0.30 -23.26 -33.07
N THR A 572 0.09 -24.09 -32.09
CA THR A 572 -0.70 -24.50 -30.92
C THR A 572 0.23 -24.69 -29.72
N VAL A 573 -0.28 -24.51 -28.51
CA VAL A 573 0.46 -24.66 -27.26
C VAL A 573 0.90 -26.12 -27.12
N GLN A 574 0.04 -27.08 -27.46
CA GLN A 574 0.39 -28.50 -27.47
C GLN A 574 1.54 -28.81 -28.44
N SER A 575 1.59 -28.16 -29.62
CA SER A 575 2.70 -28.35 -30.55
C SER A 575 4.02 -27.76 -30.05
N ALA A 576 3.97 -26.65 -29.29
CA ALA A 576 5.13 -26.09 -28.62
C ALA A 576 5.64 -27.03 -27.51
N VAL A 577 4.72 -27.51 -26.65
CA VAL A 577 5.04 -28.49 -25.59
C VAL A 577 5.66 -29.77 -26.15
N ASN A 578 5.16 -30.28 -27.28
CA ASN A 578 5.70 -31.48 -27.91
C ASN A 578 7.12 -31.31 -28.46
N ALA A 579 7.52 -30.08 -28.78
CA ALA A 579 8.81 -29.78 -29.40
C ALA A 579 9.84 -29.19 -28.42
N ALA A 580 9.39 -28.79 -27.24
CA ALA A 580 10.21 -28.25 -26.18
C ALA A 580 11.12 -29.34 -25.56
N GLN A 581 12.21 -28.88 -24.97
CA GLN A 581 13.21 -29.63 -24.21
C GLN A 581 13.19 -29.16 -22.75
N ALA A 582 13.82 -29.90 -21.85
CA ALA A 582 14.00 -29.45 -20.46
C ALA A 582 14.69 -28.08 -20.44
N ASN A 583 14.24 -27.17 -19.57
CA ASN A 583 14.62 -25.75 -19.47
C ASN A 583 14.14 -24.82 -20.60
N ASP A 584 13.35 -25.31 -21.56
CA ASP A 584 12.72 -24.42 -22.53
C ASP A 584 11.59 -23.60 -21.88
N VAL A 585 11.44 -22.35 -22.33
CA VAL A 585 10.32 -21.46 -21.95
C VAL A 585 9.37 -21.30 -23.13
N ILE A 586 8.08 -21.54 -22.90
CA ILE A 586 7.02 -21.36 -23.88
C ILE A 586 6.26 -20.07 -23.57
N TYR A 587 6.27 -19.12 -24.49
CA TYR A 587 5.49 -17.89 -24.40
C TYR A 587 4.19 -18.03 -25.21
N VAL A 588 3.06 -17.76 -24.57
CA VAL A 588 1.73 -17.78 -25.18
C VAL A 588 1.19 -16.35 -25.20
N GLY A 589 1.08 -15.78 -26.39
CA GLY A 589 0.65 -14.40 -26.55
C GLY A 589 -0.85 -14.16 -26.41
N PRO A 590 -1.29 -12.88 -26.43
CA PRO A 590 -2.70 -12.53 -26.36
C PRO A 590 -3.52 -13.22 -27.46
N GLY A 591 -4.64 -13.83 -27.09
CA GLY A 591 -5.38 -14.69 -27.99
C GLY A 591 -6.14 -15.80 -27.28
N MET A 592 -7.10 -16.40 -27.99
CA MET A 592 -7.90 -17.52 -27.47
C MET A 592 -7.42 -18.82 -28.10
N PHE A 593 -7.00 -19.77 -27.27
CA PHE A 593 -6.43 -21.05 -27.66
C PHE A 593 -7.31 -22.19 -27.15
N HIS A 594 -8.03 -22.83 -28.06
CA HIS A 594 -8.98 -23.91 -27.77
C HIS A 594 -8.26 -25.27 -27.78
N GLU A 595 -7.62 -25.67 -26.69
CA GLU A 595 -6.89 -26.93 -26.60
C GLU A 595 -6.65 -27.45 -25.18
N ASP A 596 -6.70 -28.76 -25.01
CA ASP A 596 -6.23 -29.46 -23.81
C ASP A 596 -4.78 -29.90 -24.00
N ILE A 597 -3.88 -29.49 -23.10
CA ILE A 597 -2.43 -29.55 -23.26
C ILE A 597 -1.86 -30.63 -22.35
N ASN A 598 -1.26 -31.68 -22.92
CA ASN A 598 -0.56 -32.72 -22.18
C ASN A 598 0.90 -32.33 -21.96
N VAL A 599 1.30 -32.27 -20.69
CA VAL A 599 2.68 -32.03 -20.23
C VAL A 599 3.25 -33.37 -19.76
N GLY A 600 4.18 -33.91 -20.53
CA GLY A 600 4.84 -35.20 -20.25
C GLY A 600 6.36 -35.10 -20.08
N MET A 601 6.90 -33.90 -20.00
CA MET A 601 8.34 -33.67 -19.83
C MET A 601 8.63 -32.97 -18.51
N ASN A 602 9.84 -33.18 -18.01
CA ASN A 602 10.36 -32.52 -16.83
C ASN A 602 10.88 -31.12 -17.17
N ASP A 603 10.78 -30.20 -16.21
CA ASP A 603 11.42 -28.89 -16.22
C ASP A 603 10.99 -28.03 -17.43
N LEU A 604 9.68 -27.86 -17.58
CA LEU A 604 9.07 -27.00 -18.59
C LEU A 604 8.50 -25.76 -17.93
N HIS A 605 8.75 -24.59 -18.53
CA HIS A 605 8.08 -23.35 -18.16
C HIS A 605 7.15 -22.85 -19.27
N VAL A 606 5.89 -22.58 -18.93
CA VAL A 606 4.91 -21.93 -19.80
C VAL A 606 4.53 -20.58 -19.19
N ILE A 607 4.66 -19.51 -19.97
CA ILE A 607 4.28 -18.15 -19.61
C ILE A 607 3.07 -17.75 -20.44
N LEU A 608 1.95 -17.50 -19.76
CA LEU A 608 0.73 -16.98 -20.36
C LEU A 608 0.73 -15.45 -20.25
N SER A 609 0.87 -14.76 -21.37
CA SER A 609 0.86 -13.29 -21.41
C SER A 609 -0.52 -12.74 -21.06
N ALA A 610 -0.58 -11.49 -20.59
CA ALA A 610 -1.84 -10.77 -20.42
C ALA A 610 -2.70 -10.84 -21.69
N GLY A 611 -4.00 -11.11 -21.55
CA GLY A 611 -4.93 -11.27 -22.68
C GLY A 611 -4.84 -12.62 -23.42
N SER A 612 -3.94 -13.52 -23.03
CA SER A 612 -3.99 -14.92 -23.47
C SER A 612 -5.08 -15.68 -22.71
N VAL A 613 -5.83 -16.52 -23.41
CA VAL A 613 -6.92 -17.34 -22.87
C VAL A 613 -6.76 -18.77 -23.37
N ILE A 614 -6.48 -19.70 -22.47
CA ILE A 614 -6.57 -21.13 -22.74
C ILE A 614 -8.01 -21.57 -22.47
N ASP A 615 -8.77 -21.75 -23.55
CA ASP A 615 -10.09 -22.38 -23.52
C ASP A 615 -9.93 -23.91 -23.54
N GLY A 616 -9.50 -24.42 -22.39
CA GLY A 616 -8.98 -25.77 -22.17
C GLY A 616 -8.18 -25.83 -20.87
N GLY A 617 -7.25 -26.78 -20.75
CA GLY A 617 -6.38 -26.86 -19.57
C GLY A 617 -5.14 -27.75 -19.71
N PHE A 618 -4.35 -27.87 -18.65
CA PHE A 618 -3.07 -28.61 -18.62
C PHE A 618 -3.17 -29.95 -17.90
N VAL A 619 -2.76 -31.04 -18.57
CA VAL A 619 -2.67 -32.40 -18.04
C VAL A 619 -1.21 -32.75 -17.77
N VAL A 620 -0.80 -32.69 -16.51
CA VAL A 620 0.59 -32.96 -16.09
C VAL A 620 0.73 -34.43 -15.71
N ARG A 621 1.42 -35.22 -16.55
CA ARG A 621 1.51 -36.69 -16.39
C ARG A 621 2.79 -37.18 -15.72
N SER A 622 3.88 -36.43 -15.86
CA SER A 622 5.16 -36.67 -15.22
C SER A 622 6.04 -35.42 -15.30
N SER A 623 6.47 -34.89 -14.16
CA SER A 623 7.45 -33.80 -14.04
C SER A 623 8.29 -33.97 -12.78
N ALA A 624 9.24 -34.91 -12.80
CA ALA A 624 10.09 -35.18 -11.64
C ALA A 624 10.97 -33.97 -11.24
N ASP A 625 11.17 -33.03 -12.17
CA ASP A 625 11.94 -31.79 -11.98
C ASP A 625 11.06 -30.53 -12.17
N GLY A 626 9.72 -30.65 -12.06
CA GLY A 626 8.80 -29.49 -12.06
C GLY A 626 8.14 -29.15 -13.40
N PHE A 627 6.88 -28.68 -13.36
CA PHE A 627 6.22 -27.93 -14.44
C PHE A 627 5.86 -26.55 -13.88
N HIS A 628 6.31 -25.50 -14.56
CA HIS A 628 6.10 -24.12 -14.15
C HIS A 628 5.11 -23.45 -15.10
N LEU A 629 4.07 -22.85 -14.54
CA LEU A 629 3.06 -22.10 -15.27
C LEU A 629 2.97 -20.71 -14.65
N SER A 630 3.18 -19.64 -15.42
CA SER A 630 3.14 -18.29 -14.86
C SER A 630 2.59 -17.23 -15.79
N GLY A 631 2.36 -16.02 -15.26
CA GLY A 631 1.90 -14.83 -15.99
C GLY A 631 0.39 -14.61 -15.92
N ASP A 632 -0.07 -13.50 -16.48
CA ASP A 632 -1.41 -12.93 -16.22
C ASP A 632 -2.52 -13.46 -17.15
N GLY A 633 -2.24 -14.53 -17.90
CA GLY A 633 -3.21 -15.15 -18.80
C GLY A 633 -4.30 -15.95 -18.07
N SER A 634 -5.38 -16.23 -18.80
CA SER A 634 -6.56 -16.92 -18.27
C SER A 634 -6.65 -18.39 -18.71
N ILE A 635 -7.19 -19.25 -17.85
CA ILE A 635 -7.51 -20.66 -18.13
C ILE A 635 -8.97 -20.93 -17.78
N TYR A 636 -9.73 -21.46 -18.75
CA TYR A 636 -11.17 -21.75 -18.59
C TYR A 636 -11.51 -23.20 -18.22
N GLY A 637 -10.56 -24.12 -18.40
CA GLY A 637 -10.68 -25.52 -18.02
C GLY A 637 -10.99 -26.46 -19.18
N MET A 638 -10.62 -27.72 -19.00
CA MET A 638 -10.69 -28.74 -20.05
C MET A 638 -12.12 -29.05 -20.50
N GLU A 639 -12.31 -29.10 -21.81
CA GLU A 639 -13.56 -29.58 -22.43
C GLU A 639 -13.65 -31.12 -22.47
N THR A 640 -12.50 -31.82 -22.50
CA THR A 640 -12.47 -33.28 -22.64
C THR A 640 -12.54 -34.04 -21.32
N ASN A 641 -13.24 -35.18 -21.33
CA ASN A 641 -13.31 -36.09 -20.19
C ASN A 641 -11.99 -36.87 -20.05
N LEU A 642 -11.08 -36.43 -19.17
CA LEU A 642 -9.86 -37.19 -18.85
C LEU A 642 -10.17 -38.51 -18.13
N VAL A 643 -11.23 -38.50 -17.33
CA VAL A 643 -11.81 -39.65 -16.62
C VAL A 643 -13.33 -39.56 -16.76
N ALA A 644 -14.04 -40.68 -16.67
CA ALA A 644 -15.49 -40.68 -16.82
C ALA A 644 -16.16 -39.82 -15.72
N GLY A 645 -16.67 -38.65 -16.10
CA GLY A 645 -17.30 -37.68 -15.19
C GLY A 645 -16.44 -36.46 -14.81
N SER A 646 -15.26 -36.31 -15.41
CA SER A 646 -14.24 -35.33 -15.01
C SER A 646 -14.03 -34.22 -16.05
N LYS A 647 -15.09 -33.49 -16.39
CA LYS A 647 -14.98 -32.25 -17.18
C LYS A 647 -14.53 -31.07 -16.32
N GLY A 648 -13.99 -30.03 -16.95
CA GLY A 648 -13.74 -28.72 -16.32
C GLY A 648 -12.60 -28.75 -15.31
N LYS A 649 -11.37 -29.01 -15.78
CA LYS A 649 -10.16 -28.86 -14.96
C LYS A 649 -9.19 -27.87 -15.58
N GLY A 650 -8.69 -26.90 -14.80
CA GLY A 650 -7.69 -25.96 -15.30
C GLY A 650 -6.30 -26.62 -15.41
N VAL A 651 -5.78 -27.13 -14.29
CA VAL A 651 -4.59 -27.98 -14.24
C VAL A 651 -4.93 -29.30 -13.56
N TYR A 652 -4.64 -30.42 -14.21
CA TYR A 652 -4.80 -31.76 -13.67
C TYR A 652 -3.45 -32.45 -13.54
N ILE A 653 -3.05 -32.75 -12.32
CA ILE A 653 -1.74 -33.27 -11.94
C ILE A 653 -1.87 -34.75 -11.58
N GLN A 654 -1.22 -35.61 -12.35
CA GLN A 654 -1.08 -37.04 -12.05
C GLN A 654 0.03 -37.26 -11.01
N SER A 655 -0.08 -38.35 -10.22
CA SER A 655 0.86 -38.70 -9.15
C SER A 655 2.35 -38.51 -9.51
N GLY A 656 3.10 -37.79 -8.68
CA GLY A 656 4.57 -37.71 -8.74
C GLY A 656 5.10 -36.64 -9.71
N ALA A 657 4.32 -35.59 -9.92
CA ALA A 657 4.66 -34.42 -10.69
C ALA A 657 4.68 -33.18 -9.80
N ASP A 658 5.79 -32.44 -9.77
CA ASP A 658 5.90 -31.17 -9.07
C ASP A 658 5.42 -30.05 -9.99
N VAL A 659 4.64 -29.11 -9.45
CA VAL A 659 4.00 -28.04 -10.24
C VAL A 659 4.05 -26.72 -9.50
N THR A 660 4.45 -25.66 -10.18
CA THR A 660 4.36 -24.28 -9.70
C THR A 660 3.42 -23.48 -10.61
N VAL A 661 2.51 -22.72 -10.00
CA VAL A 661 1.60 -21.80 -10.69
C VAL A 661 1.77 -20.40 -10.10
N ASP A 662 2.01 -19.38 -10.92
CA ASP A 662 2.33 -18.02 -10.46
C ASP A 662 1.63 -16.93 -11.30
N GLY A 663 0.73 -16.14 -10.70
CA GLY A 663 0.03 -15.03 -11.36
C GLY A 663 -1.12 -15.40 -12.31
N VAL A 664 -1.43 -16.69 -12.49
CA VAL A 664 -2.38 -17.17 -13.52
C VAL A 664 -3.83 -16.99 -13.08
N GLN A 665 -4.71 -16.63 -14.03
CA GLN A 665 -6.13 -16.45 -13.78
C GLN A 665 -6.95 -17.69 -14.17
N PHE A 666 -7.53 -18.38 -13.20
CA PHE A 666 -8.46 -19.49 -13.42
C PHE A 666 -9.89 -18.96 -13.36
N THR A 667 -10.60 -19.00 -14.48
CA THR A 667 -12.00 -18.51 -14.57
C THR A 667 -12.90 -19.61 -15.09
N TYR A 668 -14.05 -19.86 -14.47
CA TYR A 668 -15.04 -20.80 -14.97
C TYR A 668 -16.42 -20.15 -15.00
N ASP A 669 -17.06 -20.15 -16.16
CA ASP A 669 -18.38 -19.53 -16.41
C ASP A 669 -19.49 -20.56 -16.73
N GLY A 670 -19.18 -21.85 -16.67
CA GLY A 670 -20.07 -22.95 -17.07
C GLY A 670 -21.15 -23.33 -16.03
N GLY A 671 -22.27 -23.87 -16.51
CA GLY A 671 -23.40 -24.35 -15.69
C GLY A 671 -23.40 -25.86 -15.36
N ASP A 672 -22.28 -26.55 -15.58
CA ASP A 672 -22.20 -28.02 -15.44
C ASP A 672 -22.09 -28.48 -13.96
N THR A 673 -22.69 -29.63 -13.64
CA THR A 673 -22.78 -30.19 -12.28
C THR A 673 -21.73 -31.31 -12.02
N GLY A 674 -20.55 -31.22 -12.63
CA GLY A 674 -19.47 -32.22 -12.58
C GLY A 674 -18.35 -31.93 -11.55
N GLN A 675 -17.23 -32.66 -11.62
CA GLN A 675 -16.03 -32.38 -10.83
C GLN A 675 -15.23 -31.20 -11.41
N ILE A 676 -15.78 -29.99 -11.29
CA ILE A 676 -15.20 -28.75 -11.81
C ILE A 676 -14.14 -28.22 -10.86
N ARG A 677 -12.86 -28.26 -11.26
CA ARG A 677 -11.72 -27.96 -10.37
C ARG A 677 -10.66 -27.10 -11.06
N GLY A 678 -10.31 -25.94 -10.51
CA GLY A 678 -9.27 -25.07 -11.08
C GLY A 678 -7.95 -25.83 -11.18
N ILE A 679 -7.48 -26.38 -10.05
CA ILE A 679 -6.37 -27.32 -9.99
C ILE A 679 -6.84 -28.61 -9.31
N GLU A 680 -6.44 -29.77 -9.84
CA GLU A 680 -6.63 -31.06 -9.19
C GLU A 680 -5.34 -31.86 -9.14
N VAL A 681 -5.03 -32.40 -7.97
CA VAL A 681 -3.88 -33.28 -7.71
C VAL A 681 -4.39 -34.66 -7.33
N GLU A 682 -4.06 -35.67 -8.14
CA GLU A 682 -4.36 -37.09 -7.87
C GLU A 682 -3.54 -37.65 -6.70
N ASN A 683 -3.96 -38.80 -6.15
CA ASN A 683 -3.24 -39.47 -5.05
C ASN A 683 -1.77 -39.74 -5.44
N GLY A 684 -0.81 -39.34 -4.62
CA GLY A 684 0.60 -39.44 -5.00
C GLY A 684 1.58 -38.85 -3.99
N SER A 685 2.68 -38.30 -4.50
CA SER A 685 3.72 -37.57 -3.75
C SER A 685 4.20 -36.36 -4.54
N SER A 686 3.24 -35.60 -5.09
CA SER A 686 3.47 -34.35 -5.81
C SER A 686 3.66 -33.19 -4.84
N VAL A 687 4.55 -32.25 -5.18
CA VAL A 687 4.67 -30.94 -4.51
C VAL A 687 4.07 -29.86 -5.41
N VAL A 688 3.03 -29.19 -4.94
CA VAL A 688 2.33 -28.15 -5.69
C VAL A 688 2.45 -26.81 -4.97
N THR A 689 2.90 -25.79 -5.70
CA THR A 689 3.01 -24.40 -5.22
C THR A 689 2.15 -23.49 -6.08
N VAL A 690 1.35 -22.64 -5.47
CA VAL A 690 0.50 -21.65 -6.15
C VAL A 690 0.74 -20.29 -5.49
N ASP A 691 1.13 -19.29 -6.26
CA ASP A 691 1.34 -17.91 -5.79
C ASP A 691 0.62 -16.91 -6.70
N GLY A 692 0.13 -15.80 -6.14
CA GLY A 692 -0.41 -14.68 -6.92
C GLY A 692 -1.59 -15.00 -7.85
N SER A 693 -2.20 -16.18 -7.76
CA SER A 693 -3.14 -16.70 -8.76
C SER A 693 -4.59 -16.47 -8.36
N THR A 694 -5.49 -16.35 -9.32
CA THR A 694 -6.92 -16.12 -9.07
C THR A 694 -7.79 -17.30 -9.48
N PHE A 695 -8.84 -17.59 -8.71
CA PHE A 695 -9.79 -18.68 -8.95
C PHE A 695 -11.21 -18.14 -8.84
N THR A 696 -11.90 -17.99 -9.97
CA THR A 696 -13.23 -17.38 -10.05
C THR A 696 -14.23 -18.34 -10.70
N GLY A 697 -15.33 -18.63 -10.01
CA GLY A 697 -16.47 -19.39 -10.56
C GLY A 697 -16.35 -20.92 -10.54
N TRP A 698 -15.20 -21.45 -10.11
CA TRP A 698 -14.96 -22.90 -10.04
C TRP A 698 -15.74 -23.54 -8.89
N LEU A 699 -16.29 -24.75 -9.11
CA LEU A 699 -16.93 -25.50 -8.03
C LEU A 699 -15.94 -25.77 -6.89
N THR A 700 -14.72 -26.18 -7.24
CA THR A 700 -13.58 -26.20 -6.31
C THR A 700 -12.40 -25.45 -6.92
N GLY A 701 -11.80 -24.49 -6.23
CA GLY A 701 -10.59 -23.79 -6.72
C GLY A 701 -9.43 -24.77 -6.88
N ILE A 702 -8.98 -25.38 -5.78
CA ILE A 702 -7.91 -26.38 -5.76
C ILE A 702 -8.40 -27.64 -5.04
N TYR A 703 -8.17 -28.83 -5.61
CA TYR A 703 -8.45 -30.10 -4.95
C TYR A 703 -7.21 -30.97 -4.86
N VAL A 704 -6.78 -31.33 -3.64
CA VAL A 704 -5.58 -32.13 -3.41
C VAL A 704 -5.89 -33.46 -2.71
N ASN A 705 -5.57 -34.58 -3.36
CA ASN A 705 -5.71 -35.91 -2.79
C ASN A 705 -4.54 -36.29 -1.85
N GLY A 706 -4.68 -37.41 -1.15
CA GLY A 706 -3.74 -37.84 -0.11
C GLY A 706 -2.31 -38.12 -0.60
N GLY A 707 -1.35 -37.87 0.29
CA GLY A 707 0.09 -38.14 0.07
C GLY A 707 0.89 -37.00 -0.60
N ASN A 708 0.20 -35.98 -1.12
CA ASN A 708 0.82 -34.82 -1.78
C ASN A 708 1.11 -33.68 -0.80
N GLU A 709 1.87 -32.68 -1.25
CA GLU A 709 2.10 -31.41 -0.55
C GLU A 709 1.50 -30.25 -1.35
N LEU A 710 0.77 -29.35 -0.69
CA LEU A 710 0.22 -28.14 -1.29
C LEU A 710 0.68 -26.91 -0.51
N THR A 711 1.23 -25.93 -1.22
CA THR A 711 1.51 -24.57 -0.72
C THR A 711 0.78 -23.55 -1.59
N VAL A 712 -0.01 -22.67 -0.97
CA VAL A 712 -0.73 -21.59 -1.64
C VAL A 712 -0.39 -20.28 -0.93
N SER A 713 -0.02 -19.25 -1.68
CA SER A 713 0.22 -17.89 -1.17
C SER A 713 -0.38 -16.81 -2.06
N ASN A 714 -0.70 -15.66 -1.48
CA ASN A 714 -1.10 -14.43 -2.20
C ASN A 714 -2.20 -14.65 -3.28
N SER A 715 -3.07 -15.65 -3.07
CA SER A 715 -4.01 -16.11 -4.10
C SER A 715 -5.45 -15.73 -3.73
N PHE A 716 -6.29 -15.50 -4.74
CA PHE A 716 -7.66 -15.04 -4.56
C PHE A 716 -8.68 -16.08 -5.02
N PHE A 717 -9.66 -16.39 -4.18
CA PHE A 717 -10.72 -17.37 -4.45
C PHE A 717 -12.11 -16.71 -4.36
N SER A 718 -12.91 -16.83 -5.42
CA SER A 718 -14.25 -16.25 -5.48
C SER A 718 -15.25 -17.07 -6.31
N ALA A 719 -16.53 -16.86 -6.02
CA ALA A 719 -17.69 -17.40 -6.73
C ALA A 719 -17.72 -18.95 -6.86
N GLY A 720 -17.07 -19.66 -5.94
CA GLY A 720 -17.01 -21.13 -5.93
C GLY A 720 -17.78 -21.80 -4.79
N GLN A 721 -17.96 -23.12 -4.84
CA GLN A 721 -18.47 -23.85 -3.67
C GLN A 721 -17.35 -24.09 -2.65
N VAL A 722 -16.19 -24.54 -3.09
CA VAL A 722 -15.05 -24.85 -2.24
C VAL A 722 -13.81 -24.08 -2.74
N GLY A 723 -13.12 -23.32 -1.88
CA GLY A 723 -11.85 -22.70 -2.25
C GLY A 723 -10.77 -23.78 -2.45
N ILE A 724 -10.43 -24.49 -1.37
CA ILE A 724 -9.45 -25.60 -1.38
C ILE A 724 -10.08 -26.85 -0.76
N GLY A 725 -10.32 -27.89 -1.55
CA GLY A 725 -10.77 -29.20 -1.06
C GLY A 725 -9.63 -30.19 -0.90
N THR A 726 -9.63 -31.00 0.17
CA THR A 726 -8.51 -31.92 0.45
C THR A 726 -8.94 -33.30 0.94
N ASP A 727 -8.19 -34.34 0.55
CA ASP A 727 -8.32 -35.74 1.04
C ASP A 727 -7.10 -36.19 1.87
N GLY A 728 -6.59 -35.32 2.75
CA GLY A 728 -5.47 -35.62 3.66
C GLY A 728 -4.07 -35.53 3.03
N PRO A 729 -3.64 -34.36 2.53
CA PRO A 729 -2.28 -34.16 2.06
C PRO A 729 -1.24 -34.35 3.18
N ALA A 730 -0.01 -34.70 2.82
CA ALA A 730 1.12 -34.78 3.73
C ALA A 730 1.45 -33.40 4.33
N LYS A 731 1.28 -32.34 3.54
CA LYS A 731 1.44 -30.93 3.92
C LYS A 731 0.36 -30.08 3.25
N LEU A 732 -0.21 -29.16 4.02
CA LEU A 732 -1.10 -28.10 3.52
C LEU A 732 -0.66 -26.76 4.12
N SER A 733 -0.15 -25.88 3.29
CA SER A 733 0.20 -24.51 3.66
C SER A 733 -0.61 -23.53 2.82
N VAL A 734 -1.39 -22.64 3.43
CA VAL A 734 -2.19 -21.61 2.76
C VAL A 734 -1.92 -20.29 3.48
N LYS A 735 -1.36 -19.31 2.78
CA LYS A 735 -0.91 -18.04 3.38
C LYS A 735 -1.35 -16.81 2.63
N SER A 736 -1.62 -15.72 3.33
CA SER A 736 -1.87 -14.40 2.71
C SER A 736 -2.86 -14.43 1.54
N SER A 737 -3.80 -15.39 1.54
CA SER A 737 -4.74 -15.66 0.45
C SER A 737 -6.16 -15.27 0.88
N SER A 738 -7.03 -14.97 -0.06
CA SER A 738 -8.36 -14.42 0.21
C SER A 738 -9.48 -15.29 -0.36
N PHE A 739 -10.57 -15.42 0.40
CA PHE A 739 -11.72 -16.27 0.08
C PHE A 739 -13.04 -15.49 0.26
N GLU A 740 -13.45 -14.70 -0.72
CA GLU A 740 -14.48 -13.67 -0.51
C GLU A 740 -15.93 -14.16 -0.72
N THR A 741 -16.14 -15.17 -1.57
CA THR A 741 -17.49 -15.63 -1.96
C THR A 741 -17.60 -17.14 -2.15
N THR A 742 -16.74 -17.92 -1.48
CA THR A 742 -16.75 -19.39 -1.55
C THR A 742 -17.63 -20.01 -0.48
N SER A 743 -18.51 -20.97 -0.77
CA SER A 743 -19.37 -21.58 0.27
C SER A 743 -18.57 -22.26 1.42
N GLU A 744 -17.39 -22.79 1.10
CA GLU A 744 -16.42 -23.40 1.99
C GLU A 744 -15.01 -22.93 1.58
N ALA A 745 -14.26 -22.28 2.47
CA ALA A 745 -12.92 -21.79 2.12
C ALA A 745 -11.91 -22.94 1.97
N ILE A 746 -11.79 -23.80 2.98
CA ILE A 746 -10.89 -24.96 2.99
C ILE A 746 -11.64 -26.19 3.53
N GLY A 747 -11.94 -27.15 2.67
CA GLY A 747 -12.66 -28.37 3.00
C GLY A 747 -11.76 -29.57 3.29
N LEU A 748 -12.07 -30.29 4.38
CA LEU A 748 -11.35 -31.48 4.82
C LEU A 748 -12.24 -32.73 4.70
N THR A 749 -11.73 -33.78 4.05
CA THR A 749 -12.43 -35.06 3.97
C THR A 749 -12.40 -35.79 5.32
N GLN A 750 -13.52 -36.40 5.70
CA GLN A 750 -13.70 -37.15 6.94
C GLN A 750 -12.64 -38.26 7.13
N GLU A 751 -12.17 -38.47 8.36
CA GLU A 751 -11.18 -39.51 8.76
C GLU A 751 -9.78 -39.35 8.15
N LYS A 752 -9.48 -38.22 7.51
CA LYS A 752 -8.16 -37.95 6.94
C LYS A 752 -7.30 -37.09 7.86
N MET A 753 -6.02 -37.43 7.96
CA MET A 753 -5.04 -36.69 8.75
C MET A 753 -4.20 -35.77 7.86
N ILE A 754 -3.91 -34.56 8.35
CA ILE A 754 -2.93 -33.64 7.78
C ILE A 754 -1.88 -33.38 8.85
N ARG A 755 -0.61 -33.67 8.56
CA ARG A 755 0.47 -33.59 9.56
C ARG A 755 1.14 -32.23 9.64
N ASN A 756 1.33 -31.57 8.50
CA ASN A 756 2.01 -30.29 8.40
C ASN A 756 1.04 -29.23 7.87
N LEU A 757 0.23 -28.68 8.77
CA LEU A 757 -0.82 -27.71 8.47
C LEU A 757 -0.39 -26.28 8.87
N ASP A 758 -0.46 -25.34 7.93
CA ASP A 758 -0.23 -23.91 8.16
C ASP A 758 -1.26 -23.10 7.38
N ILE A 759 -2.22 -22.47 8.06
CA ILE A 759 -3.27 -21.65 7.44
C ILE A 759 -3.21 -20.25 8.07
N SER A 760 -2.21 -19.45 7.70
CA SER A 760 -1.89 -18.18 8.37
C SER A 760 -2.03 -16.96 7.45
N GLY A 761 -2.49 -15.82 7.98
CA GLY A 761 -2.55 -14.57 7.22
C GLY A 761 -3.62 -14.50 6.11
N ASN A 762 -4.52 -15.49 6.00
CA ASN A 762 -5.59 -15.50 4.99
C ASN A 762 -6.78 -14.62 5.40
N THR A 763 -7.48 -14.05 4.42
CA THR A 763 -8.77 -13.36 4.60
C THR A 763 -9.92 -14.24 4.12
N TYR A 764 -11.07 -14.10 4.76
CA TYR A 764 -12.29 -14.83 4.41
C TYR A 764 -13.43 -13.81 4.41
N GLY A 765 -14.23 -13.79 3.36
CA GLY A 765 -15.42 -12.97 3.25
C GLY A 765 -16.52 -13.45 4.22
N GLU A 766 -17.77 -13.11 3.93
CA GLU A 766 -18.91 -13.46 4.79
C GLU A 766 -19.15 -14.99 4.94
N THR A 767 -18.43 -15.79 4.17
CA THR A 767 -18.48 -17.25 4.19
C THR A 767 -17.58 -17.86 5.27
N PRO A 768 -18.09 -18.77 6.11
CA PRO A 768 -17.29 -19.37 7.17
C PRO A 768 -16.06 -20.14 6.65
N ILE A 769 -14.95 -20.12 7.42
CA ILE A 769 -14.00 -21.23 7.38
C ILE A 769 -14.73 -22.46 7.93
N SER A 770 -15.31 -23.30 7.09
CA SER A 770 -15.78 -24.60 7.54
C SER A 770 -14.61 -25.57 7.61
N ILE A 771 -14.00 -25.71 8.79
CA ILE A 771 -13.36 -26.99 9.18
C ILE A 771 -14.48 -28.04 9.52
N ALA A 772 -15.74 -27.70 9.26
CA ALA A 772 -16.90 -28.51 9.56
C ALA A 772 -17.24 -29.43 8.40
N ASN A 773 -16.81 -30.69 8.54
CA ASN A 773 -17.53 -31.81 7.97
C ASN A 773 -19.03 -31.68 8.32
N HIS A 774 -19.89 -31.99 7.35
CA HIS A 774 -21.33 -32.09 7.51
C HIS A 774 -21.69 -32.79 8.83
N GLY A 775 -22.57 -32.17 9.62
CA GLY A 775 -22.74 -32.48 11.05
C GLY A 775 -22.90 -33.96 11.44
N ILE A 776 -22.54 -34.19 12.71
CA ILE A 776 -22.58 -35.43 13.51
C ILE A 776 -21.23 -36.20 13.55
N ASP A 777 -20.65 -36.16 14.76
CA ASP A 777 -19.64 -37.08 15.35
C ASP A 777 -18.12 -36.94 15.13
N THR A 778 -17.43 -37.57 16.11
CA THR A 778 -16.08 -37.43 16.68
C THR A 778 -14.92 -38.03 15.88
N GLY A 779 -13.93 -37.25 15.43
CA GLY A 779 -12.73 -37.88 14.83
C GLY A 779 -11.60 -36.96 14.37
N VAL A 780 -11.40 -35.81 15.00
CA VAL A 780 -10.17 -35.01 14.78
C VAL A 780 -9.28 -35.24 15.99
N ASP A 781 -8.67 -36.42 16.07
CA ASP A 781 -7.94 -36.85 17.26
C ASP A 781 -6.49 -36.33 17.30
N GLU A 782 -5.93 -35.84 16.19
CA GLU A 782 -4.55 -35.32 16.14
C GLU A 782 -4.39 -34.20 15.09
N LEU A 783 -4.68 -32.94 15.46
CA LEU A 783 -4.15 -31.76 14.75
C LEU A 783 -2.92 -31.27 15.54
N GLN A 784 -1.71 -31.45 15.01
CA GLN A 784 -0.50 -30.87 15.60
C GLN A 784 -0.19 -29.56 14.88
N GLY A 785 -0.43 -28.42 15.53
CA GLY A 785 -0.14 -27.10 14.96
C GLY A 785 -0.11 -26.01 16.03
N THR A 786 0.77 -25.03 15.86
CA THR A 786 1.00 -23.95 16.84
C THR A 786 -0.05 -22.83 16.79
N ASN A 787 -0.92 -22.80 15.77
CA ASN A 787 -1.94 -21.77 15.52
C ASN A 787 -3.20 -22.38 14.86
N VAL A 788 -4.04 -23.08 15.64
CA VAL A 788 -5.26 -23.74 15.14
C VAL A 788 -6.47 -22.82 15.30
N ILE A 789 -7.14 -22.46 14.20
CA ILE A 789 -8.35 -21.61 14.20
C ILE A 789 -9.59 -22.49 13.97
N VAL A 790 -10.61 -22.37 14.83
CA VAL A 790 -11.88 -23.10 14.74
C VAL A 790 -13.04 -22.11 14.69
N VAL A 791 -13.88 -22.15 13.66
CA VAL A 791 -15.10 -21.32 13.61
C VAL A 791 -16.27 -22.08 14.25
N ALA A 792 -16.93 -21.47 15.24
CA ALA A 792 -18.14 -22.00 15.84
C ALA A 792 -19.39 -21.48 15.11
N ASN A 793 -20.23 -22.39 14.61
CA ASN A 793 -21.54 -22.09 14.04
C ASN A 793 -22.63 -22.91 14.78
N GLY A 794 -23.63 -22.23 15.36
CA GLY A 794 -24.76 -22.84 16.08
C GLY A 794 -24.62 -22.87 17.61
N GLN A 795 -25.55 -23.54 18.29
CA GLN A 795 -25.79 -23.45 19.74
C GLN A 795 -24.73 -24.11 20.66
N ALA A 796 -23.63 -24.67 20.16
CA ALA A 796 -22.72 -25.50 20.96
C ALA A 796 -21.24 -25.04 20.95
N ILE A 797 -21.00 -23.80 21.36
CA ILE A 797 -19.67 -23.18 21.50
C ILE A 797 -18.67 -24.03 22.31
N GLN A 798 -19.12 -24.68 23.40
CA GLN A 798 -18.28 -25.56 24.21
C GLN A 798 -17.71 -26.75 23.43
N ASN A 799 -18.42 -27.25 22.41
CA ASN A 799 -17.92 -28.36 21.60
C ASN A 799 -16.74 -27.91 20.72
N ALA A 800 -16.76 -26.68 20.19
CA ALA A 800 -15.64 -26.11 19.44
C ALA A 800 -14.42 -25.92 20.34
N VAL A 801 -14.63 -25.37 21.55
CA VAL A 801 -13.58 -25.19 22.57
C VAL A 801 -13.01 -26.54 23.02
N ASN A 802 -13.83 -27.56 23.29
CA ASN A 802 -13.36 -28.89 23.69
C ASN A 802 -12.57 -29.58 22.56
N LYS A 803 -13.02 -29.45 21.31
CA LYS A 803 -12.29 -29.97 20.16
C LYS A 803 -10.92 -29.32 20.05
N LEU A 804 -10.85 -28.00 20.17
CA LEU A 804 -9.59 -27.25 20.14
C LEU A 804 -8.66 -27.63 21.31
N ALA A 805 -9.21 -27.72 22.53
CA ALA A 805 -8.44 -28.10 23.72
C ALA A 805 -7.86 -29.52 23.65
N ASN A 806 -8.56 -30.45 22.97
CA ASN A 806 -8.08 -31.81 22.77
C ASN A 806 -6.95 -31.91 21.73
N VAL A 807 -6.85 -30.94 20.81
CA VAL A 807 -5.82 -30.94 19.75
C VAL A 807 -4.63 -30.02 20.05
N LEU A 808 -4.80 -29.00 20.90
CA LEU A 808 -3.74 -28.04 21.22
C LEU A 808 -2.71 -28.65 22.18
N THR A 809 -1.60 -29.18 21.66
CA THR A 809 -0.48 -29.69 22.48
C THR A 809 0.56 -28.63 22.83
N GLU A 810 0.79 -27.66 21.93
CA GLU A 810 1.68 -26.49 22.07
C GLU A 810 1.12 -25.32 21.25
N GLY A 811 1.39 -24.06 21.64
CA GLY A 811 0.95 -22.86 20.91
C GLY A 811 -0.36 -22.23 21.39
N VAL A 812 -0.99 -21.42 20.54
CA VAL A 812 -2.23 -20.68 20.85
C VAL A 812 -3.34 -21.14 19.88
N GLY A 813 -4.47 -21.60 20.43
CA GLY A 813 -5.65 -21.93 19.65
C GLY A 813 -6.62 -20.75 19.58
N GLN A 814 -7.33 -20.58 18.47
CA GLN A 814 -8.35 -19.54 18.31
C GLN A 814 -9.71 -20.17 17.99
N VAL A 815 -10.77 -19.67 18.64
CA VAL A 815 -12.16 -19.97 18.31
C VAL A 815 -12.81 -18.69 17.82
N ILE A 816 -13.22 -18.67 16.55
CA ILE A 816 -13.93 -17.55 15.94
C ILE A 816 -15.43 -17.77 16.09
N LEU A 817 -16.14 -16.82 16.69
CA LEU A 817 -17.59 -16.86 16.82
C LEU A 817 -18.21 -16.19 15.60
N GLY A 818 -18.99 -16.94 14.82
CA GLY A 818 -19.80 -16.36 13.75
C GLY A 818 -20.92 -15.45 14.28
N LYS A 819 -21.75 -14.95 13.36
CA LYS A 819 -22.93 -14.16 13.71
C LYS A 819 -24.00 -15.04 14.35
N GLY A 820 -24.51 -14.66 15.52
CA GLY A 820 -25.65 -15.31 16.18
C GLY A 820 -25.46 -15.57 17.68
N ASN A 821 -26.41 -16.33 18.24
CA ASN A 821 -26.45 -16.68 19.66
C ASN A 821 -25.85 -18.07 19.92
N PHE A 822 -24.91 -18.15 20.85
CA PHE A 822 -24.19 -19.35 21.28
C PHE A 822 -24.59 -19.67 22.71
N THR A 823 -25.45 -20.67 22.90
CA THR A 823 -25.99 -21.00 24.23
C THR A 823 -25.09 -21.94 25.02
N GLY A 824 -25.02 -21.74 26.34
CA GLY A 824 -24.32 -22.59 27.29
C GLY A 824 -23.02 -22.00 27.82
N ASP A 825 -22.62 -22.46 29.00
CA ASP A 825 -21.35 -22.12 29.63
C ASP A 825 -20.15 -22.57 28.77
N VAL A 826 -19.12 -21.72 28.74
CA VAL A 826 -17.85 -21.96 28.05
C VAL A 826 -16.71 -22.07 29.06
N ALA A 827 -16.04 -23.21 29.12
CA ALA A 827 -14.82 -23.43 29.86
C ALA A 827 -13.63 -23.46 28.90
N LEU A 828 -12.75 -22.46 29.01
CA LEU A 828 -11.46 -22.41 28.33
C LEU A 828 -10.43 -23.18 29.16
N ASN A 829 -9.93 -24.30 28.61
CA ASN A 829 -8.86 -25.09 29.21
C ASN A 829 -7.62 -24.97 28.30
N GLY A 830 -6.61 -24.19 28.70
CA GLY A 830 -5.38 -23.96 27.92
C GLY A 830 -5.33 -22.61 27.20
N ASN A 831 -4.30 -22.41 26.34
CA ASN A 831 -4.02 -21.15 25.64
C ASN A 831 -4.99 -20.93 24.47
N ILE A 832 -6.26 -20.68 24.77
CA ILE A 832 -7.34 -20.52 23.80
C ILE A 832 -7.79 -19.07 23.76
N GLN A 833 -7.96 -18.55 22.55
CA GLN A 833 -8.55 -17.25 22.27
C GLN A 833 -9.97 -17.43 21.76
N LEU A 834 -10.91 -16.61 22.22
CA LEU A 834 -12.28 -16.49 21.70
C LEU A 834 -12.41 -15.12 21.03
N ILE A 835 -12.75 -15.10 19.75
CA ILE A 835 -12.83 -13.87 18.96
C ILE A 835 -14.16 -13.87 18.22
N GLY A 836 -15.05 -12.92 18.48
CA GLY A 836 -16.30 -12.75 17.74
C GLY A 836 -16.18 -11.76 16.59
N GLN A 837 -17.29 -11.58 15.87
CA GLN A 837 -17.40 -10.66 14.73
C GLN A 837 -17.86 -9.26 15.15
N GLY A 838 -17.85 -8.97 16.45
CA GLY A 838 -18.33 -7.73 17.07
C GLY A 838 -19.38 -8.01 18.15
N GLU A 839 -19.45 -7.11 19.14
CA GLU A 839 -20.33 -7.25 20.30
C GLU A 839 -21.82 -7.37 19.92
N ASP A 840 -22.25 -6.73 18.83
CA ASP A 840 -23.63 -6.81 18.34
C ASP A 840 -23.90 -8.01 17.40
N PHE A 841 -22.85 -8.71 16.96
CA PHE A 841 -22.96 -9.79 15.97
C PHE A 841 -22.83 -11.17 16.58
N SER A 842 -21.96 -11.33 17.58
CA SER A 842 -21.69 -12.61 18.24
C SER A 842 -22.11 -12.52 19.71
N LYS A 843 -23.05 -13.36 20.14
CA LYS A 843 -23.56 -13.35 21.52
C LYS A 843 -23.44 -14.72 22.18
N VAL A 844 -22.66 -14.84 23.25
CA VAL A 844 -22.61 -16.01 24.12
C VAL A 844 -23.67 -15.88 25.19
N VAL A 845 -24.66 -16.76 25.18
CA VAL A 845 -25.73 -16.84 26.16
C VAL A 845 -25.35 -17.90 27.19
N GLY A 846 -24.66 -17.50 28.25
CA GLY A 846 -23.98 -18.36 29.23
C GLY A 846 -22.80 -17.64 29.89
N SER A 847 -22.06 -18.35 30.75
CA SER A 847 -20.84 -17.80 31.39
C SER A 847 -19.55 -18.29 30.73
N ILE A 848 -18.49 -17.48 30.74
CA ILE A 848 -17.14 -17.86 30.29
C ILE A 848 -16.25 -18.06 31.51
N LYS A 849 -15.68 -19.26 31.63
CA LYS A 849 -14.79 -19.71 32.70
C LYS A 849 -13.42 -19.98 32.12
N ILE A 850 -12.39 -19.28 32.62
CA ILE A 850 -11.00 -19.53 32.25
C ILE A 850 -10.41 -20.44 33.33
N ASN A 851 -10.23 -21.72 32.99
CA ASN A 851 -9.77 -22.73 33.93
C ASN A 851 -8.25 -22.91 33.85
N VAL A 852 -7.58 -22.81 34.99
CA VAL A 852 -6.19 -23.24 35.14
C VAL A 852 -6.15 -24.74 35.43
N PRO A 853 -5.36 -25.56 34.71
CA PRO A 853 -5.22 -26.99 34.99
C PRO A 853 -4.76 -27.23 36.43
N SER A 854 -5.26 -28.29 37.08
CA SER A 854 -4.93 -28.67 38.46
C SER A 854 -3.47 -29.14 38.69
N ASP A 855 -2.61 -29.03 37.68
CA ASP A 855 -1.22 -29.49 37.73
C ASP A 855 -0.34 -28.39 38.31
N ALA A 856 0.35 -28.69 39.42
CA ALA A 856 1.35 -27.79 40.04
C ALA A 856 2.36 -27.24 39.02
N GLY A 857 2.33 -25.92 38.81
CA GLY A 857 3.29 -25.18 37.97
C GLY A 857 2.86 -24.89 36.53
N LYS A 858 1.64 -25.25 36.09
CA LYS A 858 1.10 -24.81 34.79
C LYS A 858 0.42 -23.45 34.90
N VAL A 859 0.75 -22.55 33.97
CA VAL A 859 0.15 -21.23 33.79
C VAL A 859 -0.64 -21.25 32.49
N VAL A 860 -1.84 -20.66 32.46
CA VAL A 860 -2.54 -20.37 31.21
C VAL A 860 -2.06 -19.01 30.72
N GLU A 861 -1.50 -18.97 29.51
CA GLU A 861 -0.88 -17.78 28.95
C GLU A 861 -1.64 -17.26 27.71
N ASN A 862 -1.65 -15.94 27.52
CA ASN A 862 -2.10 -15.29 26.28
C ASN A 862 -3.56 -15.58 25.89
N VAL A 863 -4.44 -15.69 26.89
CA VAL A 863 -5.89 -15.81 26.68
C VAL A 863 -6.40 -14.49 26.12
N LEU A 864 -7.13 -14.54 25.00
CA LEU A 864 -7.79 -13.38 24.42
C LEU A 864 -9.28 -13.63 24.31
N LEU A 865 -10.09 -12.74 24.88
CA LEU A 865 -11.52 -12.64 24.63
C LEU A 865 -11.76 -11.34 23.86
N SER A 866 -12.34 -11.39 22.66
CA SER A 866 -12.54 -10.17 21.89
C SER A 866 -13.79 -10.15 21.02
N ALA A 867 -14.43 -8.98 20.92
CA ALA A 867 -15.47 -8.67 19.93
C ALA A 867 -16.73 -9.55 20.00
N PHE A 868 -17.33 -9.73 21.19
CA PHE A 868 -18.63 -10.40 21.36
C PHE A 868 -19.36 -9.92 22.61
N THR A 869 -20.66 -10.21 22.69
CA THR A 869 -21.47 -10.05 23.91
C THR A 869 -21.49 -11.35 24.71
N VAL A 870 -21.36 -11.27 26.04
CA VAL A 870 -21.66 -12.33 27.00
C VAL A 870 -22.93 -11.97 27.76
N ASP A 871 -23.85 -12.90 27.86
CA ASP A 871 -25.13 -12.74 28.54
C ASP A 871 -25.42 -13.98 29.39
N PRO A 872 -25.25 -13.93 30.73
CA PRO A 872 -25.41 -15.09 31.59
C PRO A 872 -26.89 -15.51 31.70
N ASP A 873 -27.16 -16.80 31.57
CA ASP A 873 -28.48 -17.37 31.86
C ASP A 873 -28.68 -17.55 33.39
N GLY A 874 -28.76 -16.45 34.16
CA GLY A 874 -29.32 -16.46 35.52
C GLY A 874 -28.54 -15.75 36.63
N ALA A 875 -29.32 -15.29 37.63
CA ALA A 875 -28.87 -14.38 38.68
C ALA A 875 -27.81 -14.97 39.62
N GLY A 876 -26.70 -14.24 39.79
CA GLY A 876 -25.72 -14.43 40.87
C GLY A 876 -24.38 -15.08 40.48
N SER A 877 -24.13 -15.34 39.21
CA SER A 877 -22.83 -15.80 38.69
C SER A 877 -22.06 -14.69 37.98
N PHE A 878 -20.73 -14.82 37.93
CA PHE A 878 -19.89 -14.00 37.06
C PHE A 878 -20.13 -14.37 35.58
N PRO A 879 -20.56 -13.43 34.72
CA PRO A 879 -20.59 -13.63 33.26
C PRO A 879 -19.24 -14.09 32.70
N ILE A 880 -18.15 -13.50 33.18
CA ILE A 880 -16.78 -13.93 32.88
C ILE A 880 -16.03 -14.09 34.20
N ILE A 881 -15.40 -15.24 34.39
CA ILE A 881 -14.57 -15.52 35.55
C ILE A 881 -13.25 -16.18 35.14
N ALA A 882 -12.15 -15.56 35.54
CA ALA A 882 -10.82 -16.17 35.58
C ALA A 882 -10.52 -16.50 37.03
N TYR A 883 -10.38 -17.79 37.37
CA TYR A 883 -10.13 -18.19 38.76
C TYR A 883 -9.09 -19.29 38.93
N SER A 884 -8.30 -19.15 39.99
CA SER A 884 -7.52 -20.20 40.64
C SER A 884 -8.32 -20.75 41.83
N ASN A 885 -8.11 -22.00 42.25
CA ASN A 885 -8.70 -22.46 43.51
C ASN A 885 -8.00 -21.73 44.68
N MET A 886 -8.77 -21.09 45.57
CA MET A 886 -8.35 -20.18 46.66
C MET A 886 -7.34 -20.72 47.70
N ASP A 887 -6.80 -21.93 47.52
CA ASP A 887 -5.93 -22.60 48.50
C ASP A 887 -4.46 -22.77 48.03
N GLU A 888 -4.13 -22.59 46.74
CA GLU A 888 -2.77 -22.73 46.19
C GLU A 888 -2.56 -21.83 44.96
N ILE A 889 -1.38 -21.20 44.82
CA ILE A 889 -1.07 -20.22 43.75
C ILE A 889 -1.10 -20.91 42.37
N TYR A 890 -2.16 -20.69 41.58
CA TYR A 890 -2.29 -21.17 40.20
C TYR A 890 -2.65 -20.00 39.26
N ASN A 891 -1.69 -19.50 38.47
CA ASN A 891 -1.79 -18.20 37.78
C ASN A 891 -2.38 -18.29 36.35
N THR A 892 -3.10 -17.23 35.95
CA THR A 892 -3.31 -16.83 34.54
C THR A 892 -2.37 -15.67 34.20
N ASP A 893 -1.69 -15.68 33.06
CA ASP A 893 -0.76 -14.63 32.65
C ASP A 893 -1.08 -14.08 31.25
N GLY A 894 -1.20 -12.77 31.09
CA GLY A 894 -1.50 -12.16 29.79
C GLY A 894 -2.95 -12.33 29.34
N LEU A 895 -3.92 -12.29 30.27
CA LEU A 895 -5.35 -12.27 29.94
C LEU A 895 -5.72 -10.94 29.27
N SER A 896 -6.14 -11.00 28.02
CA SER A 896 -6.65 -9.84 27.27
C SER A 896 -8.17 -9.95 27.05
N ILE A 897 -8.91 -8.89 27.39
CA ILE A 897 -10.35 -8.77 27.09
C ILE A 897 -10.54 -7.46 26.33
N ILE A 898 -10.89 -7.53 25.04
CA ILE A 898 -10.87 -6.37 24.13
C ILE A 898 -12.19 -6.26 23.36
N GLY A 899 -12.96 -5.19 23.56
CA GLY A 899 -14.21 -4.98 22.81
C GLY A 899 -15.28 -6.02 23.17
N VAL A 900 -15.43 -6.34 24.45
CA VAL A 900 -16.40 -7.32 24.96
C VAL A 900 -17.49 -6.61 25.73
N LYS A 901 -18.74 -6.94 25.42
CA LYS A 901 -19.92 -6.49 26.17
C LYS A 901 -20.36 -7.59 27.12
N ILE A 902 -20.48 -7.26 28.39
CA ILE A 902 -20.88 -8.16 29.46
C ILE A 902 -22.24 -7.71 29.97
N MET A 903 -23.30 -8.46 29.67
CA MET A 903 -24.59 -8.30 30.33
C MET A 903 -24.49 -8.98 31.69
N ALA A 904 -25.01 -8.34 32.74
CA ALA A 904 -25.01 -8.87 34.09
C ALA A 904 -26.37 -8.67 34.74
N ASP A 905 -26.90 -9.74 35.34
CA ASP A 905 -28.22 -9.80 35.99
C ASP A 905 -28.11 -9.96 37.53
N GLY A 906 -26.92 -9.79 38.10
CA GLY A 906 -26.62 -10.04 39.51
C GLY A 906 -25.48 -9.18 40.11
N GLN A 907 -24.91 -9.63 41.25
CA GLN A 907 -23.92 -8.87 42.03
C GLN A 907 -22.53 -8.74 41.36
N HIS A 908 -22.23 -9.43 40.26
CA HIS A 908 -20.86 -9.50 39.70
C HIS A 908 -20.84 -9.44 38.16
N GLY A 909 -19.89 -8.69 37.57
CA GLY A 909 -19.71 -8.59 36.10
C GLY A 909 -18.47 -9.36 35.59
N LEU A 910 -17.29 -9.07 36.14
CA LEU A 910 -16.04 -9.73 35.76
C LEU A 910 -15.25 -10.13 37.02
N GLY A 911 -14.83 -11.40 37.11
CA GLY A 911 -14.06 -11.95 38.22
C GLY A 911 -12.63 -12.27 37.81
N LEU A 912 -11.65 -11.70 38.49
CA LEU A 912 -10.21 -11.88 38.24
C LEU A 912 -9.48 -12.37 39.51
N PHE A 913 -9.32 -13.68 39.65
CA PHE A 913 -8.65 -14.28 40.80
C PHE A 913 -7.29 -14.87 40.37
N ASP A 914 -6.20 -14.36 40.95
CA ASP A 914 -4.78 -14.70 40.67
C ASP A 914 -4.34 -14.52 39.19
N VAL A 915 -4.65 -13.35 38.62
CA VAL A 915 -4.30 -13.00 37.24
C VAL A 915 -3.09 -12.04 37.21
N ARG A 916 -2.15 -12.28 36.28
CA ARG A 916 -1.01 -11.40 35.99
C ARG A 916 -1.09 -10.81 34.59
N ASN A 917 -0.56 -9.60 34.41
CA ASN A 917 -0.44 -8.95 33.09
C ASN A 917 -1.79 -8.85 32.34
N ALA A 918 -2.88 -8.58 33.07
CA ALA A 918 -4.20 -8.47 32.47
C ALA A 918 -4.33 -7.18 31.64
N TYR A 919 -4.87 -7.28 30.44
CA TYR A 919 -5.13 -6.16 29.54
C TYR A 919 -6.63 -6.09 29.20
N LEU A 920 -7.36 -5.18 29.83
CA LEU A 920 -8.77 -4.96 29.56
C LEU A 920 -8.92 -3.67 28.76
N GLN A 921 -9.52 -3.75 27.57
CA GLN A 921 -9.71 -2.61 26.69
C GLN A 921 -11.13 -2.58 26.10
N ASP A 922 -11.75 -1.40 26.02
CA ASP A 922 -13.04 -1.20 25.34
C ASP A 922 -14.12 -2.18 25.86
N LEU A 923 -14.16 -2.36 27.19
CA LEU A 923 -15.05 -3.30 27.86
C LEU A 923 -16.33 -2.59 28.28
N ILE A 924 -17.50 -3.13 27.91
CA ILE A 924 -18.80 -2.62 28.37
C ILE A 924 -19.38 -3.60 29.37
N ILE A 925 -19.61 -3.20 30.63
CA ILE A 925 -20.33 -4.01 31.62
C ILE A 925 -21.70 -3.38 31.85
N PHE A 926 -22.74 -4.03 31.35
CA PHE A 926 -24.11 -3.53 31.36
C PHE A 926 -24.98 -4.31 32.36
N TRP A 927 -25.67 -3.58 33.22
CA TRP A 927 -26.68 -4.14 34.13
C TRP A 927 -28.09 -3.95 33.59
N GLU A 928 -28.84 -5.05 33.50
CA GLU A 928 -30.26 -5.06 33.11
C GLU A 928 -31.08 -5.74 34.20
N GLY A 929 -31.76 -4.97 35.06
CA GLY A 929 -32.62 -5.54 36.09
C GLY A 929 -33.70 -4.58 36.61
N ASP A 930 -34.81 -5.16 37.08
CA ASP A 930 -35.96 -4.41 37.59
C ASP A 930 -35.81 -3.96 39.06
N SER A 931 -34.81 -4.50 39.78
CA SER A 931 -34.58 -4.27 41.21
C SER A 931 -33.17 -3.79 41.48
N GLN A 932 -33.00 -2.82 42.39
CA GLN A 932 -31.69 -2.40 42.93
C GLN A 932 -30.70 -3.57 43.05
N PRO A 933 -29.49 -3.51 42.46
CA PRO A 933 -28.49 -4.52 42.70
C PRO A 933 -28.23 -4.58 44.20
N THR A 934 -28.50 -5.71 44.83
CA THR A 934 -28.28 -5.89 46.27
C THR A 934 -26.78 -6.10 46.54
N GLY A 935 -25.88 -5.20 46.12
CA GLY A 935 -24.43 -5.38 46.25
C GLY A 935 -23.60 -4.46 45.35
N LYS A 936 -22.26 -4.60 45.44
CA LYS A 936 -21.30 -3.82 44.62
C LYS A 936 -21.22 -4.40 43.21
N PHE A 937 -21.55 -3.62 42.19
CA PHE A 937 -21.55 -4.04 40.78
C PHE A 937 -20.24 -3.65 40.08
N GLY A 938 -19.62 -4.56 39.30
CA GLY A 938 -18.44 -4.24 38.49
C GLY A 938 -17.40 -5.37 38.37
N ILE A 939 -16.12 -5.02 38.57
CA ILE A 939 -14.98 -5.94 38.50
C ILE A 939 -14.58 -6.34 39.93
N GLU A 940 -14.54 -7.63 40.21
CA GLU A 940 -14.00 -8.17 41.46
C GLU A 940 -12.67 -8.85 41.19
N ALA A 941 -11.64 -8.49 41.95
CA ALA A 941 -10.32 -9.07 41.79
C ALA A 941 -9.64 -9.40 43.13
N ILE A 942 -8.99 -10.56 43.16
CA ILE A 942 -8.18 -11.06 44.28
C ILE A 942 -6.85 -11.53 43.67
N GLY A 943 -5.71 -11.06 44.19
CA GLY A 943 -4.39 -11.49 43.69
C GLY A 943 -4.00 -10.98 42.28
N LEU A 944 -4.62 -9.89 41.80
CA LEU A 944 -4.30 -9.26 40.50
C LEU A 944 -2.93 -8.56 40.52
N GLN A 945 -2.04 -8.85 39.56
CA GLN A 945 -0.70 -8.25 39.47
C GLN A 945 -0.39 -7.71 38.07
N GLY A 946 -0.06 -6.42 37.95
CA GLY A 946 0.32 -5.81 36.67
C GLY A 946 -0.85 -5.79 35.69
N ALA A 947 -1.78 -4.85 35.82
CA ALA A 947 -2.98 -4.82 34.96
C ALA A 947 -3.16 -3.45 34.31
N THR A 948 -3.60 -3.44 33.05
CA THR A 948 -3.97 -2.24 32.31
C THR A 948 -5.45 -2.31 31.96
N LEU A 949 -6.20 -1.30 32.38
CA LEU A 949 -7.62 -1.14 32.10
C LEU A 949 -7.79 0.14 31.29
N LYS A 950 -8.32 0.03 30.06
CA LYS A 950 -8.50 1.14 29.13
C LYS A 950 -9.94 1.18 28.61
N ASN A 951 -10.59 2.33 28.60
CA ASN A 951 -11.93 2.52 28.01
C ASN A 951 -12.97 1.55 28.58
N ILE A 952 -13.03 1.45 29.91
CA ILE A 952 -14.03 0.59 30.58
C ILE A 952 -15.30 1.41 30.74
N SER A 953 -16.40 0.96 30.13
CA SER A 953 -17.72 1.52 30.33
C SER A 953 -18.52 0.58 31.22
N MET A 954 -19.15 1.11 32.26
CA MET A 954 -20.08 0.32 33.07
C MET A 954 -21.39 1.10 33.19
N GLN A 955 -22.49 0.44 32.86
CA GLN A 955 -23.79 1.09 32.62
C GLN A 955 -24.89 0.32 33.35
N GLY A 956 -25.91 1.02 33.84
CA GLY A 956 -27.08 0.42 34.46
C GLY A 956 -28.21 1.44 34.63
N PHE A 957 -29.45 0.96 34.83
CA PHE A 957 -30.64 1.79 35.00
C PHE A 957 -31.45 1.38 36.24
N SER A 958 -31.32 2.08 37.38
CA SER A 958 -32.26 1.87 38.50
C SER A 958 -33.53 2.71 38.34
N THR A 959 -34.70 2.08 38.55
CA THR A 959 -36.02 2.72 38.45
C THR A 959 -36.32 3.75 39.54
N ASP A 960 -35.54 3.78 40.63
CA ASP A 960 -35.70 4.71 41.76
C ASP A 960 -34.68 5.87 41.78
N GLY A 961 -33.78 5.95 40.78
CA GLY A 961 -32.81 7.03 40.66
C GLY A 961 -31.68 7.04 41.69
N THR A 962 -31.57 6.01 42.54
CA THR A 962 -30.40 5.80 43.40
C THR A 962 -29.49 4.75 42.80
N PHE A 963 -28.20 5.04 42.62
CA PHE A 963 -27.19 4.04 42.27
C PHE A 963 -26.25 3.88 43.45
N GLU A 964 -26.17 2.69 44.04
CA GLU A 964 -25.05 2.36 44.93
C GLU A 964 -23.88 1.80 44.10
N MET A 965 -22.84 2.63 44.01
CA MET A 965 -21.43 2.36 43.74
C MET A 965 -21.07 1.23 42.77
N LEU A 966 -20.75 1.65 41.55
CA LEU A 966 -19.94 0.93 40.58
C LEU A 966 -18.48 0.82 41.08
N ASN A 967 -17.94 -0.40 41.23
CA ASN A 967 -16.64 -0.60 41.88
C ASN A 967 -15.70 -1.57 41.14
N ILE A 968 -14.40 -1.27 41.22
CA ILE A 968 -13.34 -2.28 41.10
C ILE A 968 -12.94 -2.65 42.52
N TRP A 969 -13.18 -3.91 42.92
CA TRP A 969 -12.89 -4.36 44.28
C TRP A 969 -11.62 -5.19 44.31
N LEU A 970 -10.62 -4.68 45.03
CA LEU A 970 -9.35 -5.38 45.28
C LEU A 970 -9.35 -5.88 46.73
N HIS A 971 -9.18 -7.19 46.94
CA HIS A 971 -9.12 -7.78 48.28
C HIS A 971 -7.67 -7.88 48.79
N ASP A 972 -7.46 -7.57 50.08
CA ASP A 972 -6.18 -7.80 50.77
C ASP A 972 -6.13 -9.25 51.29
N GLY A 973 -5.11 -10.00 50.86
CA GLY A 973 -4.92 -11.39 51.29
C GLY A 973 -3.74 -12.13 50.65
N TYR A 974 -3.31 -11.68 49.48
CA TYR A 974 -2.05 -12.06 48.84
C TYR A 974 -1.46 -10.78 48.24
N GLU A 975 -0.20 -10.48 48.53
CA GLU A 975 0.45 -9.19 48.25
C GLU A 975 0.11 -8.62 46.86
N SER A 976 -0.59 -7.47 46.80
CA SER A 976 -0.77 -6.70 45.57
C SER A 976 0.55 -6.03 45.17
N ASN A 977 1.53 -6.80 44.71
CA ASN A 977 2.87 -6.30 44.35
C ASN A 977 2.97 -5.94 42.86
N GLY A 978 2.04 -5.14 42.31
CA GLY A 978 2.09 -4.73 40.90
C GLY A 978 1.39 -3.41 40.60
N ASN A 979 1.86 -2.71 39.55
CA ASN A 979 1.25 -1.48 39.07
C ASN A 979 -0.09 -1.78 38.36
N ILE A 980 -1.18 -1.14 38.76
CA ILE A 980 -2.46 -1.16 38.04
C ILE A 980 -2.66 0.21 37.38
N GLN A 981 -2.87 0.22 36.06
CA GLN A 981 -3.10 1.43 35.28
C GLN A 981 -4.55 1.48 34.79
N ILE A 982 -5.26 2.58 35.06
CA ILE A 982 -6.65 2.81 34.64
C ILE A 982 -6.70 4.05 33.73
N ILE A 983 -7.29 3.92 32.54
CA ILE A 983 -7.34 4.96 31.50
C ILE A 983 -8.78 5.04 30.94
N GLY A 984 -9.45 6.20 31.04
CA GLY A 984 -10.74 6.48 30.38
C GLY A 984 -11.94 5.64 30.86
N VAL A 985 -12.56 5.99 31.99
CA VAL A 985 -13.80 5.34 32.47
C VAL A 985 -14.96 6.33 32.36
N ASN A 986 -16.04 5.94 31.68
CA ASN A 986 -17.21 6.81 31.47
C ASN A 986 -18.40 6.41 32.38
N ASN A 987 -18.77 7.34 33.29
CA ASN A 987 -19.84 7.40 34.33
C ASN A 987 -19.52 7.01 35.80
N LEU A 988 -19.86 7.96 36.72
CA LEU A 988 -19.90 7.96 38.20
C LEU A 988 -18.98 6.96 38.95
N LEU A 989 -17.67 7.13 38.81
CA LEU A 989 -16.68 6.51 39.70
C LEU A 989 -16.60 7.31 41.01
N ASP A 990 -17.27 6.85 42.07
CA ASP A 990 -17.23 7.53 43.39
C ASP A 990 -16.07 7.05 44.29
N GLN A 991 -15.40 5.92 44.00
CA GLN A 991 -14.17 5.48 44.70
C GLN A 991 -13.50 4.23 44.06
N ILE A 992 -12.16 4.22 43.95
CA ILE A 992 -11.39 2.98 44.07
C ILE A 992 -11.31 2.68 45.57
N LEU A 993 -12.15 1.75 46.05
CA LEU A 993 -12.13 1.34 47.45
C LEU A 993 -10.99 0.34 47.68
N TYR A 994 -9.85 0.85 48.15
CA TYR A 994 -8.94 0.03 48.95
C TYR A 994 -9.69 -0.32 50.25
N PRO A 995 -9.76 -1.60 50.67
CA PRO A 995 -10.32 -1.92 51.97
C PRO A 995 -9.60 -1.11 53.06
N SER A 996 -10.39 -0.55 53.97
CA SER A 996 -9.91 0.15 55.16
C SER A 996 -8.78 -0.63 55.85
N PRO A 997 -7.74 0.03 56.38
CA PRO A 997 -6.76 -0.66 57.22
C PRO A 997 -7.49 -1.27 58.42
N GLY A 998 -7.48 -2.60 58.47
CA GLY A 998 -7.95 -3.42 59.59
C GLY A 998 -6.81 -4.27 60.09
#